data_AF-A0A9N8YQ24-F1
#
_entry.id   AF-A0A9N8YQ24-F1
#
_cell.length_a   1.000
_cell.length_b   1.000
_cell.length_c   1.000
_cell.angle_alpha   90.00
_cell.angle_beta   90.00
_cell.angle_gamma   90.00
#
_symmetry.space_group_name_H-M   'P 1'
#
loop_
_entity.id
_entity.type
_entity.pdbx_description
1 polymer ?
#
loop_
_entity_poly.entity_id
_entity_poly.type
_entity_poly.pdbx_seq_one_letter_code
_entity_poly.pdbx_strand_id
1 'polypeptide(L)'
;MTSVQGSAENPDIRRLRQRLDQHNYRENFTPESTLLVQRLFDDLCSTIENCQLFKKDCKNLEREKLEVEPLRRSVSCLTKENNQLRVEVIHAADLRDKEQIERQHLVRKYEDEIAELKFMDSQYMNKAQEAEKKLESEKKRIDAMLRAFDSDSGQGKGRKPKSASSWEPIVPEQIEIDVLLEKMPEVYKPCTPDPKIADIVNISHQRIEELERFNKDLSDNQKELEEQISNLENQITTREQEIARLGSLLVTKRSDNPLDNVGDIPTESASAEQLNSKIQQLEIQKEYLQEHILNLEQDKSKLEQERDSIEEEYKKEKMTIMDELRVVKNQSQQIYKDMENLELLVDDLNGLHSHICKKGKKKPKDSTGETSSDDTNNEKNKPDIKDYIRSIYSGLKSANDQLRTDFDGVFHENDNLKTALDSTKKEIERITKELNSTKERLKKLQSAAQQKNNNQKGSNANIEALQAQNKALEFEVAKMKSKIQELGLNNLNNQHAAISNVQNGPNKNLTQDLAAMKKERAELSNRLEECKKQIEALNNQLKEAHEEIEMVSGDRQNLEELYKQLNQELQIARHSLSPALHQSCNKKLAEVQAQLNNAQNEIQNLDHDRKSLEQLYQQVCQELQVLQQITTENKPIHPDGFDLNKQQSNNIRPPNLFDQSGIQQAKATLKRMEEEMNTVRDRFQKVNARMIDGGRTLDAVNREAEKLKLERDQLTAELEANKQSSKQFTEVLAERNKIYSELQNKENQVQYLSELIAKKDQEKENLMNSYSKLLVEHRKQNEILKKLTEESNKIKHLNEQIAQKDQEKENLMSSYRKLLAEHQKQDEILKESNNLKMEILIRDKRVQQLQKALDECSTEIQQYKTDLASYEKQCDILARTLQTLDSDYANSEKKRPLSFGAALSSKNLYTKNTTTLNYQIFTENLGQMQQENNLKKTIENPENSTRKRQNDFFNENLAFENNLKNYEKNKGKAVDVELGNENHKEKENYLFGDFFSNKNFADHNTNNLFTYEQLSDNNVISKQQIPLKQQTNQYPFTVGLMSGIHGSDFEQHKSKAKEEKSPIDQFSAHKTFPSFSKQFSSTEIHTQTNTKNAQLSQMREVRFLNEENKRLMDVIEQTKNDLERYIGE
;
A
#
# COMPACT_ATOMS: atom_id res chain seq x y z
N MET A 1 -6.39 57.95 121.68
CA MET A 1 -7.38 57.08 122.34
C MET A 1 -7.92 56.10 121.30
N THR A 2 -7.93 54.81 121.67
CA THR A 2 -8.66 53.66 121.09
C THR A 2 -8.38 53.22 119.64
N SER A 3 -7.68 52.08 119.57
CA SER A 3 -7.48 51.15 118.45
C SER A 3 -8.78 50.52 117.91
N VAL A 4 -8.88 50.28 116.59
CA VAL A 4 -9.48 49.04 116.01
C VAL A 4 -8.79 48.68 114.69
N GLN A 5 -8.05 47.57 114.76
CA GLN A 5 -7.82 46.47 113.81
C GLN A 5 -8.13 46.63 112.32
N GLY A 6 -7.16 46.21 111.50
CA GLY A 6 -7.30 46.01 110.06
C GLY A 6 -8.25 44.85 109.72
N SER A 7 -9.09 45.10 108.71
CA SER A 7 -9.77 44.04 107.98
C SER A 7 -8.88 43.62 106.82
N ALA A 8 -8.44 42.37 106.81
CA ALA A 8 -7.82 41.75 105.65
C ALA A 8 -8.74 41.94 104.44
N GLU A 9 -8.25 42.58 103.37
CA GLU A 9 -8.95 42.59 102.09
C GLU A 9 -9.23 41.14 101.69
N ASN A 10 -10.49 40.83 101.35
CA ASN A 10 -10.90 39.51 100.93
C ASN A 10 -10.00 39.06 99.74
N PRO A 11 -9.31 37.90 99.84
CA PRO A 11 -8.37 37.45 98.81
C PRO A 11 -9.00 37.35 97.41
N ASP A 12 -10.30 37.11 97.31
CA ASP A 12 -11.01 37.03 96.04
C ASP A 12 -11.14 38.40 95.35
N ILE A 13 -11.33 39.47 96.14
CA ILE A 13 -11.35 40.86 95.63
C ILE A 13 -9.99 41.23 95.06
N ARG A 14 -8.90 40.85 95.76
CA ARG A 14 -7.53 41.11 95.30
C ARG A 14 -7.21 40.35 94.01
N ARG A 15 -7.64 39.10 93.91
CA ARG A 15 -7.48 38.27 92.69
C ARG A 15 -8.27 38.83 91.51
N LEU A 16 -9.53 39.25 91.73
CA LEU A 16 -10.34 39.86 90.68
C LEU A 16 -9.74 41.20 90.22
N ARG A 17 -9.27 42.05 91.14
CA ARG A 17 -8.55 43.29 90.79
C ARG A 17 -7.32 43.01 89.94
N GLN A 18 -6.51 42.02 90.32
CA GLN A 18 -5.34 41.65 89.54
C GLN A 18 -5.69 41.13 88.14
N ARG A 19 -6.77 40.33 87.99
CA ARG A 19 -7.25 39.87 86.68
C ARG A 19 -7.81 41.02 85.84
N LEU A 20 -8.55 41.95 86.43
CA LEU A 20 -9.06 43.14 85.73
C LEU A 20 -7.92 44.09 85.30
N ASP A 21 -6.94 44.31 86.17
CA ASP A 21 -5.75 45.12 85.87
C ASP A 21 -4.94 44.53 84.71
N GLN A 22 -4.84 43.20 84.59
CA GLN A 22 -4.21 42.52 83.44
C GLN A 22 -4.93 42.81 82.12
N HIS A 23 -6.23 43.10 82.17
CA HIS A 23 -7.04 43.51 81.03
C HIS A 23 -7.21 45.04 80.94
N ASN A 24 -6.41 45.80 81.71
CA ASN A 24 -6.41 47.26 81.81
C ASN A 24 -7.70 47.89 82.36
N TYR A 25 -8.55 47.12 83.05
CA TYR A 25 -9.70 47.66 83.77
C TYR A 25 -9.27 48.07 85.19
N ARG A 26 -8.96 49.37 85.37
CA ARG A 26 -8.39 49.92 86.62
C ARG A 26 -9.41 50.59 87.55
N GLU A 27 -10.69 50.43 87.30
CA GLU A 27 -11.73 51.09 88.08
C GLU A 27 -11.94 50.40 89.44
N ASN A 28 -12.07 51.20 90.51
CA ASN A 28 -12.29 50.69 91.85
C ASN A 28 -13.75 50.22 92.01
N PHE A 29 -13.96 48.96 92.38
CA PHE A 29 -15.28 48.40 92.69
C PHE A 29 -15.43 48.09 94.19
N THR A 30 -16.67 48.15 94.67
CA THR A 30 -17.04 47.90 96.07
C THR A 30 -17.07 46.39 96.38
N PRO A 31 -16.85 45.99 97.65
CA PRO A 31 -16.84 44.57 98.01
C PRO A 31 -18.17 43.85 97.70
N GLU A 32 -19.32 44.54 97.74
CA GLU A 32 -20.64 43.96 97.43
C GLU A 32 -20.82 43.64 95.93
N SER A 33 -20.10 44.33 95.04
CA SER A 33 -20.21 44.16 93.58
C SER A 33 -19.25 43.12 92.99
N THR A 34 -18.32 42.59 93.81
CA THR A 34 -17.26 41.65 93.41
C THR A 34 -17.77 40.43 92.64
N LEU A 35 -18.84 39.77 93.09
CA LEU A 35 -19.34 38.55 92.45
C LEU A 35 -19.95 38.82 91.08
N LEU A 36 -20.62 39.96 90.92
CA LEU A 36 -21.19 40.37 89.64
C LEU A 36 -20.09 40.73 88.65
N VAL A 37 -19.09 41.50 89.09
CA VAL A 37 -17.95 41.89 88.26
C VAL A 37 -17.13 40.65 87.84
N GLN A 38 -16.92 39.69 88.74
CA GLN A 38 -16.25 38.42 88.42
C GLN A 38 -17.02 37.65 87.33
N ARG A 39 -18.34 37.53 87.48
CA ARG A 39 -19.18 36.80 86.51
C ARG A 39 -19.20 37.49 85.14
N LEU A 40 -19.37 38.82 85.11
CA LEU A 40 -19.33 39.59 83.86
C LEU A 40 -17.96 39.50 83.19
N PHE A 41 -16.89 39.50 83.96
CA PHE A 41 -15.54 39.36 83.44
C PHE A 41 -15.28 37.95 82.89
N ASP A 42 -15.70 36.90 83.60
CA ASP A 42 -15.57 35.51 83.12
C ASP A 42 -16.46 35.26 81.88
N ASP A 43 -17.67 35.85 81.82
CA ASP A 43 -18.54 35.81 80.65
C ASP A 43 -17.90 36.55 79.47
N LEU A 44 -17.27 37.71 79.71
CA LEU A 44 -16.54 38.46 78.70
C LEU A 44 -15.32 37.69 78.18
N CYS A 45 -14.51 37.10 79.07
CA CYS A 45 -13.39 36.23 78.69
C CYS A 45 -13.88 35.06 77.83
N SER A 46 -14.94 34.36 78.26
CA SER A 46 -15.54 33.25 77.50
C SER A 46 -16.03 33.70 76.12
N THR A 47 -16.63 34.90 76.03
CA THR A 47 -17.11 35.46 74.76
C THR A 47 -15.94 35.83 73.84
N ILE A 48 -14.86 36.40 74.39
CA ILE A 48 -13.64 36.71 73.63
C ILE A 48 -12.98 35.43 73.13
N GLU A 49 -12.85 34.40 73.96
CA GLU A 49 -12.31 33.10 73.58
C GLU A 49 -13.15 32.45 72.46
N ASN A 50 -14.47 32.45 72.60
CA ASN A 50 -15.38 31.95 71.56
C ASN A 50 -15.27 32.74 70.26
N CYS A 51 -15.19 34.08 70.30
CA CYS A 51 -14.97 34.89 69.11
C CYS A 51 -13.62 34.60 68.45
N GLN A 52 -12.57 34.31 69.22
CA GLN A 52 -11.27 33.92 68.68
C GLN A 52 -11.31 32.54 68.01
N LEU A 53 -12.03 31.57 68.59
CA LEU A 53 -12.26 30.25 67.99
C LEU A 53 -13.05 30.37 66.68
N PHE A 54 -14.18 31.10 66.68
CA PHE A 54 -14.94 31.36 65.46
C PHE A 54 -14.10 32.05 64.37
N LYS A 55 -13.25 33.02 64.74
CA LYS A 55 -12.34 33.68 63.81
C LYS A 55 -11.29 32.71 63.24
N LYS A 56 -10.84 31.73 64.02
CA LYS A 56 -9.94 30.66 63.57
C LYS A 56 -10.66 29.72 62.60
N ASP A 57 -11.89 29.34 62.90
CA ASP A 57 -12.68 28.43 62.07
C ASP A 57 -13.10 29.06 60.74
N CYS A 58 -13.46 30.35 60.72
CA CYS A 58 -13.70 31.09 59.47
C CYS A 58 -12.44 31.11 58.58
N LYS A 59 -11.26 31.34 59.17
CA LYS A 59 -10.00 31.30 58.43
C LYS A 59 -9.66 29.90 57.91
N ASN A 60 -10.03 28.86 58.65
CA ASN A 60 -9.83 27.48 58.20
C ASN A 60 -10.79 27.11 57.06
N LEU A 61 -12.07 27.50 57.14
CA LEU A 61 -13.02 27.31 56.05
C LEU A 61 -12.62 28.07 54.78
N GLU A 62 -12.09 29.27 54.90
CA GLU A 62 -11.56 30.03 53.75
C GLU A 62 -10.37 29.31 53.10
N ARG A 63 -9.46 28.73 53.91
CA ARG A 63 -8.35 27.92 53.39
C ARG A 63 -8.83 26.65 52.71
N GLU A 64 -9.75 25.92 53.33
CA GLU A 64 -10.31 24.68 52.76
C GLU A 64 -11.07 24.96 51.46
N LYS A 65 -11.80 26.08 51.38
CA LYS A 65 -12.45 26.53 50.14
C LYS A 65 -11.43 26.88 49.04
N LEU A 66 -10.31 27.50 49.40
CA LEU A 66 -9.20 27.79 48.48
C LEU A 66 -8.48 26.51 48.01
N GLU A 67 -8.43 25.47 48.82
CA GLU A 67 -7.84 24.17 48.47
C GLU A 67 -8.77 23.29 47.60
N VAL A 68 -10.09 23.40 47.78
CA VAL A 68 -11.08 22.62 47.00
C VAL A 68 -11.32 23.19 45.60
N GLU A 69 -11.14 24.49 45.40
CA GLU A 69 -11.34 25.15 44.08
C GLU A 69 -10.41 24.61 42.97
N PRO A 70 -9.09 24.46 43.17
CA PRO A 70 -8.19 23.82 42.21
C PRO A 70 -8.62 22.40 41.85
N LEU A 71 -9.06 21.61 42.83
CA LEU A 71 -9.53 20.24 42.62
C LEU A 71 -10.82 20.21 41.80
N ARG A 72 -11.77 21.12 42.06
CA ARG A 72 -12.99 21.25 41.26
C ARG A 72 -12.69 21.63 39.81
N ARG A 73 -11.75 22.55 39.58
CA ARG A 73 -11.29 22.90 38.23
C ARG A 73 -10.65 21.71 37.54
N SER A 74 -9.75 21.00 38.23
CA SER A 74 -9.10 19.80 37.70
C SER A 74 -10.13 18.72 37.33
N VAL A 75 -11.07 18.40 38.22
CA VAL A 75 -12.14 17.42 37.95
C VAL A 75 -13.03 17.87 36.78
N SER A 76 -13.35 19.16 36.67
CA SER A 76 -14.11 19.68 35.53
C SER A 76 -13.33 19.59 34.21
N CYS A 77 -12.01 19.85 34.22
CA CYS A 77 -11.16 19.70 33.04
C CYS A 77 -11.06 18.23 32.62
N LEU A 78 -10.77 17.34 33.57
CA LEU A 78 -10.69 15.90 33.32
C LEU A 78 -12.02 15.32 32.82
N THR A 79 -13.16 15.82 33.31
CA THR A 79 -14.48 15.40 32.83
C THR A 79 -14.71 15.83 31.38
N LYS A 80 -14.30 17.06 31.01
CA LYS A 80 -14.37 17.54 29.63
C LYS A 80 -13.47 16.73 28.71
N GLU A 81 -12.23 16.48 29.13
CA GLU A 81 -11.27 15.65 28.40
C GLU A 81 -11.78 14.21 28.24
N ASN A 82 -12.30 13.59 29.29
CA ASN A 82 -12.86 12.23 29.20
C ASN A 82 -14.04 12.16 28.22
N ASN A 83 -14.92 13.16 28.24
CA ASN A 83 -16.04 13.22 27.31
C ASN A 83 -15.56 13.45 25.86
N GLN A 84 -14.56 14.30 25.65
CA GLN A 84 -13.96 14.53 24.35
C GLN A 84 -13.31 13.25 23.80
N LEU A 85 -12.50 12.57 24.62
CA LEU A 85 -11.87 11.30 24.26
C LEU A 85 -12.90 10.22 23.93
N ARG A 86 -14.04 10.16 24.63
CA ARG A 86 -15.13 9.23 24.29
C ARG A 86 -15.70 9.49 22.90
N VAL A 87 -15.92 10.76 22.55
CA VAL A 87 -16.41 11.14 21.21
C VAL A 87 -15.37 10.80 20.15
N GLU A 88 -14.09 11.08 20.41
CA GLU A 88 -13.00 10.73 19.50
C GLU A 88 -12.85 9.23 19.30
N VAL A 89 -12.98 8.42 20.36
CA VAL A 89 -12.95 6.96 20.27
C VAL A 89 -14.13 6.42 19.45
N ILE A 90 -15.34 6.98 19.64
CA ILE A 90 -16.50 6.63 18.82
C ILE A 90 -16.24 6.97 17.35
N HIS A 91 -15.76 8.19 17.07
CA HIS A 91 -15.50 8.61 15.71
C HIS A 91 -14.39 7.79 15.03
N ALA A 92 -13.32 7.47 15.76
CA ALA A 92 -12.26 6.61 15.27
C ALA A 92 -12.75 5.18 14.99
N ALA A 93 -13.67 4.66 15.81
CA ALA A 93 -14.30 3.37 15.57
C ALA A 93 -15.18 3.40 14.30
N ASP A 94 -16.00 4.44 14.12
CA ASP A 94 -16.85 4.59 12.93
C ASP A 94 -16.02 4.73 11.63
N LEU A 95 -14.92 5.50 11.67
CA LEU A 95 -14.00 5.63 10.54
C LEU A 95 -13.34 4.30 10.20
N ARG A 96 -12.87 3.56 11.21
CA ARG A 96 -12.28 2.23 11.02
C ARG A 96 -13.30 1.26 10.42
N ASP A 97 -14.53 1.25 10.91
CA ASP A 97 -15.57 0.35 10.43
C ASP A 97 -15.96 0.70 8.97
N LYS A 98 -16.01 1.99 8.62
CA LYS A 98 -16.21 2.44 7.24
C LYS A 98 -15.06 1.96 6.32
N GLU A 99 -13.81 2.16 6.73
CA GLU A 99 -12.65 1.67 5.98
C GLU A 99 -12.66 0.15 5.84
N GLN A 100 -13.07 -0.58 6.88
CA GLN A 100 -13.17 -2.03 6.87
C GLN A 100 -14.23 -2.49 5.85
N ILE A 101 -15.39 -1.85 5.82
CA ILE A 101 -16.45 -2.14 4.84
C ILE A 101 -15.93 -1.87 3.42
N GLU A 102 -15.30 -0.73 3.17
CA GLU A 102 -14.73 -0.41 1.86
C GLU A 102 -13.67 -1.44 1.43
N ARG A 103 -12.75 -1.82 2.33
CA ARG A 103 -11.76 -2.87 2.07
C ARG A 103 -12.40 -4.22 1.78
N GLN A 104 -13.45 -4.61 2.51
CA GLN A 104 -14.17 -5.86 2.25
C GLN A 104 -14.84 -5.86 0.87
N HIS A 105 -15.39 -4.73 0.44
CA HIS A 105 -15.94 -4.59 -0.92
C HIS A 105 -14.86 -4.72 -2.00
N LEU A 106 -13.69 -4.10 -1.79
CA LEU A 106 -12.54 -4.24 -2.68
C LEU A 106 -12.03 -5.68 -2.75
N VAL A 107 -11.95 -6.39 -1.63
CA VAL A 107 -11.55 -7.80 -1.59
C VAL A 107 -12.52 -8.65 -2.40
N ARG A 108 -13.84 -8.53 -2.18
CA ARG A 108 -14.84 -9.27 -2.98
C ARG A 108 -14.73 -9.00 -4.47
N LYS A 109 -14.52 -7.72 -4.84
CA LYS A 109 -14.33 -7.33 -6.25
C LYS A 109 -13.12 -8.04 -6.87
N TYR A 110 -12.00 -8.12 -6.15
CA TYR A 110 -10.81 -8.81 -6.66
C TYR A 110 -10.94 -10.33 -6.62
N GLU A 111 -11.67 -10.89 -5.66
CA GLU A 111 -12.01 -12.32 -5.64
C GLU A 111 -12.85 -12.71 -6.86
N ASP A 112 -13.83 -11.89 -7.23
CA ASP A 112 -14.65 -12.06 -8.44
C ASP A 112 -13.79 -11.96 -9.71
N GLU A 113 -12.91 -10.96 -9.82
CA GLU A 113 -11.99 -10.81 -10.95
C GLU A 113 -11.01 -11.99 -11.05
N ILE A 114 -10.49 -12.49 -9.92
CA ILE A 114 -9.64 -13.70 -9.90
C ILE A 114 -10.44 -14.93 -10.33
N ALA A 115 -11.70 -15.07 -9.93
CA ALA A 115 -12.55 -16.18 -10.36
C ALA A 115 -12.80 -16.14 -11.87
N GLU A 116 -13.06 -14.96 -12.43
CA GLU A 116 -13.23 -14.76 -13.87
C GLU A 116 -11.93 -15.07 -14.64
N LEU A 117 -10.78 -14.60 -14.15
CA LEU A 117 -9.48 -14.90 -14.75
C LEU A 117 -9.14 -16.39 -14.70
N LYS A 118 -9.43 -17.08 -13.59
CA LYS A 118 -9.25 -18.54 -13.49
C LYS A 118 -10.15 -19.30 -14.46
N PHE A 119 -11.38 -18.83 -14.64
CA PHE A 119 -12.30 -19.40 -15.62
C PHE A 119 -11.79 -19.20 -17.05
N MET A 120 -11.31 -17.99 -17.38
CA MET A 120 -10.68 -17.72 -18.68
C MET A 120 -9.44 -18.58 -18.91
N ASP A 121 -8.55 -18.70 -17.92
CA ASP A 121 -7.35 -19.52 -17.99
C ASP A 121 -7.71 -20.99 -18.23
N SER A 122 -8.72 -21.50 -17.53
CA SER A 122 -9.25 -22.85 -17.76
C SER A 122 -9.81 -23.04 -19.18
N GLN A 123 -10.51 -22.04 -19.73
CA GLN A 123 -10.96 -22.09 -21.12
C GLN A 123 -9.80 -22.10 -22.12
N TYR A 124 -8.77 -21.25 -21.91
CA TYR A 124 -7.60 -21.24 -22.77
C TYR A 124 -6.80 -22.53 -22.68
N MET A 125 -6.70 -23.12 -21.50
CA MET A 125 -6.05 -24.42 -21.29
C MET A 125 -6.80 -25.52 -22.05
N ASN A 126 -8.13 -25.57 -21.97
CA ASN A 126 -8.94 -26.53 -22.73
C ASN A 126 -8.79 -26.32 -24.25
N LYS A 127 -8.79 -25.06 -24.70
CA LYS A 127 -8.60 -24.73 -26.12
C LYS A 127 -7.20 -25.10 -26.62
N ALA A 128 -6.17 -24.94 -25.78
CA ALA A 128 -4.81 -25.38 -26.07
C ALA A 128 -4.74 -26.90 -26.19
N GLN A 129 -5.33 -27.65 -25.25
CA GLN A 129 -5.41 -29.11 -25.32
C GLN A 129 -6.17 -29.61 -26.56
N GLU A 130 -7.24 -28.94 -26.96
CA GLU A 130 -7.94 -29.27 -28.21
C GLU A 130 -7.07 -29.01 -29.43
N ALA A 131 -6.32 -27.91 -29.46
CA ALA A 131 -5.37 -27.62 -30.53
C ALA A 131 -4.24 -28.65 -30.58
N GLU A 132 -3.72 -29.09 -29.43
CA GLU A 132 -2.72 -30.17 -29.33
C GLU A 132 -3.29 -31.50 -29.85
N LYS A 133 -4.52 -31.86 -29.47
CA LYS A 133 -5.19 -33.07 -30.00
C LYS A 133 -5.37 -33.01 -31.52
N LYS A 134 -5.71 -31.83 -32.06
CA LYS A 134 -5.81 -31.62 -33.53
C LYS A 134 -4.44 -31.80 -34.19
N LEU A 135 -3.40 -31.16 -33.67
CA LEU A 135 -2.02 -31.30 -34.15
C LEU A 135 -1.57 -32.76 -34.13
N GLU A 136 -1.85 -33.49 -33.05
CA GLU A 136 -1.50 -34.91 -32.92
C GLU A 136 -2.26 -35.78 -33.93
N SER A 137 -3.53 -35.46 -34.22
CA SER A 137 -4.31 -36.15 -35.25
C SER A 137 -3.78 -35.86 -36.67
N GLU A 138 -3.35 -34.62 -36.94
CA GLU A 138 -2.73 -34.22 -38.20
C GLU A 138 -1.37 -34.88 -38.38
N LYS A 139 -0.56 -34.95 -37.32
CA LYS A 139 0.71 -35.67 -37.31
C LYS A 139 0.52 -37.15 -37.61
N LYS A 140 -0.45 -37.82 -36.95
CA LYS A 140 -0.80 -39.22 -37.26
C LYS A 140 -1.27 -39.39 -38.71
N ARG A 141 -2.00 -38.40 -39.26
CA ARG A 141 -2.42 -38.41 -40.67
C ARG A 141 -1.24 -38.26 -41.62
N ILE A 142 -0.29 -37.37 -41.32
CA ILE A 142 0.95 -37.21 -42.07
C ILE A 142 1.76 -38.50 -42.00
N ASP A 143 1.94 -39.09 -40.82
CA ASP A 143 2.65 -40.36 -40.63
C ASP A 143 1.97 -41.51 -41.39
N ALA A 144 0.64 -41.55 -41.44
CA ALA A 144 -0.11 -42.52 -42.23
C ALA A 144 0.08 -42.29 -43.73
N MET A 145 0.11 -41.04 -44.19
CA MET A 145 0.42 -40.69 -45.59
C MET A 145 1.86 -41.03 -45.96
N LEU A 146 2.83 -40.78 -45.09
CA LEU A 146 4.24 -41.15 -45.29
C LEU A 146 4.40 -42.67 -45.34
N ARG A 147 3.76 -43.41 -44.44
CA ARG A 147 3.73 -44.89 -44.50
C ARG A 147 3.05 -45.41 -45.76
N ALA A 148 1.94 -44.77 -46.19
CA ALA A 148 1.26 -45.11 -47.44
C ALA A 148 2.19 -44.90 -48.65
N PHE A 149 2.95 -43.79 -48.66
CA PHE A 149 3.94 -43.47 -49.69
C PHE A 149 5.10 -44.48 -49.71
N ASP A 150 5.59 -44.89 -48.54
CA ASP A 150 6.62 -45.92 -48.42
C ASP A 150 6.10 -47.30 -48.89
N SER A 151 4.84 -47.64 -48.61
CA SER A 151 4.23 -48.89 -49.11
C SER A 151 3.89 -48.87 -50.60
N ASP A 152 3.65 -47.71 -51.21
CA ASP A 152 3.41 -47.56 -52.66
C ASP A 152 4.73 -47.59 -53.47
N SER A 153 5.88 -47.46 -52.79
CA SER A 153 7.21 -47.64 -53.41
C SER A 153 7.59 -49.11 -53.63
N GLY A 154 6.75 -50.05 -53.15
CA GLY A 154 7.09 -51.45 -52.98
C GLY A 154 6.21 -52.46 -53.70
N GLN A 155 5.48 -52.13 -54.77
CA GLN A 155 4.99 -53.11 -55.79
C GLN A 155 4.08 -52.42 -56.84
N GLY A 156 4.61 -52.11 -58.02
CA GLY A 156 3.78 -51.59 -59.11
C GLY A 156 4.54 -51.38 -60.41
N LYS A 157 4.42 -52.34 -61.33
CA LYS A 157 5.05 -52.31 -62.66
C LYS A 157 4.58 -51.09 -63.47
N GLY A 158 5.54 -50.27 -63.89
CA GLY A 158 5.53 -49.61 -65.20
C GLY A 158 4.71 -48.33 -65.33
N ARG A 159 5.40 -47.19 -65.21
CA ARG A 159 5.38 -46.06 -66.17
C ARG A 159 6.33 -44.97 -65.66
N LYS A 160 7.40 -44.69 -66.41
CA LYS A 160 8.23 -43.50 -66.21
C LYS A 160 7.38 -42.25 -66.52
N PRO A 161 7.58 -41.15 -65.78
CA PRO A 161 7.95 -39.92 -66.44
C PRO A 161 9.20 -39.27 -65.82
N LYS A 162 9.82 -38.43 -66.63
CA LYS A 162 11.11 -37.78 -66.49
C LYS A 162 10.99 -36.51 -65.64
N SER A 163 11.84 -36.35 -64.61
CA SER A 163 12.61 -35.13 -64.29
C SER A 163 13.20 -35.25 -62.88
N ALA A 164 14.37 -35.88 -62.76
CA ALA A 164 15.19 -35.79 -61.56
C ALA A 164 16.07 -34.54 -61.67
N SER A 165 15.68 -33.46 -61.00
CA SER A 165 16.60 -32.37 -60.67
C SER A 165 17.24 -32.70 -59.33
N SER A 166 18.54 -32.93 -59.42
CA SER A 166 19.53 -33.04 -58.34
C SER A 166 19.25 -32.11 -57.16
N TRP A 167 19.14 -32.67 -55.97
CA TRP A 167 19.38 -31.95 -54.71
C TRP A 167 20.33 -32.81 -53.88
N GLU A 168 21.61 -32.47 -53.94
CA GLU A 168 22.62 -32.91 -52.97
C GLU A 168 22.46 -32.11 -51.67
N PRO A 169 22.73 -32.71 -50.49
CA PRO A 169 22.57 -32.06 -49.20
C PRO A 169 23.79 -31.17 -48.89
N ILE A 170 23.57 -29.85 -48.80
CA ILE A 170 24.58 -28.88 -48.40
C ILE A 170 24.62 -28.77 -46.87
N VAL A 171 25.78 -29.11 -46.34
CA VAL A 171 26.27 -28.84 -44.99
C VAL A 171 26.39 -27.32 -44.79
N PRO A 172 25.87 -26.71 -43.71
CA PRO A 172 26.01 -25.27 -43.51
C PRO A 172 27.41 -24.92 -42.99
N GLU A 173 28.25 -24.39 -43.88
CA GLU A 173 29.38 -23.52 -43.52
C GLU A 173 28.84 -22.12 -43.18
N GLN A 174 29.22 -21.59 -42.02
CA GLN A 174 28.96 -20.22 -41.61
C GLN A 174 29.81 -19.27 -42.48
N ILE A 175 29.17 -18.34 -43.19
CA ILE A 175 29.85 -17.22 -43.86
C ILE A 175 29.30 -15.91 -43.30
N GLU A 176 30.17 -15.16 -42.64
CA GLU A 176 30.02 -13.75 -42.32
C GLU A 176 29.91 -12.93 -43.63
N ILE A 177 28.89 -12.09 -43.75
CA ILE A 177 28.77 -11.13 -44.86
C ILE A 177 28.52 -9.74 -44.27
N ASP A 178 29.63 -9.02 -44.06
CA ASP A 178 29.68 -7.56 -44.07
C ASP A 178 30.07 -7.11 -45.48
N VAL A 179 29.11 -6.85 -46.38
CA VAL A 179 29.34 -6.02 -47.58
C VAL A 179 28.04 -5.31 -48.00
N LEU A 180 28.15 -3.99 -48.17
CA LEU A 180 27.17 -3.07 -48.75
C LEU A 180 26.48 -3.65 -50.00
N LEU A 181 25.14 -3.68 -49.98
CA LEU A 181 24.34 -3.81 -51.19
C LEU A 181 24.28 -2.45 -51.90
N GLU A 182 24.96 -2.36 -53.05
CA GLU A 182 24.80 -1.26 -54.01
C GLU A 182 23.37 -1.25 -54.58
N LYS A 183 22.85 -0.03 -54.82
CA LYS A 183 21.50 0.22 -55.38
C LYS A 183 21.38 -0.35 -56.79
N MET A 184 20.28 -1.08 -57.04
CA MET A 184 19.91 -1.57 -58.37
C MET A 184 19.70 -0.42 -59.39
N PRO A 185 19.97 -0.63 -60.69
CA PRO A 185 19.91 0.40 -61.71
C PRO A 185 18.45 0.76 -62.10
N GLU A 186 18.15 2.06 -62.10
CA GLU A 186 16.91 2.64 -62.61
C GLU A 186 16.85 2.61 -64.14
N VAL A 187 16.30 1.56 -64.76
CA VAL A 187 15.72 1.67 -66.11
C VAL A 187 14.58 0.68 -66.31
N TYR A 188 13.32 1.11 -66.08
CA TYR A 188 12.18 0.58 -66.83
C TYR A 188 11.27 1.74 -67.26
N LYS A 189 11.00 1.79 -68.57
CA LYS A 189 10.19 2.80 -69.27
C LYS A 189 8.78 2.93 -68.65
N PRO A 190 8.24 4.16 -68.50
CA PRO A 190 6.87 4.35 -68.05
C PRO A 190 5.92 3.96 -69.19
N CYS A 191 5.32 2.78 -69.08
CA CYS A 191 4.07 2.50 -69.79
C CYS A 191 2.98 3.30 -69.05
N THR A 192 2.25 4.16 -69.76
CA THR A 192 1.19 4.99 -69.19
C THR A 192 0.23 4.12 -68.38
N PRO A 193 0.16 4.30 -67.05
CA PRO A 193 -0.71 3.48 -66.23
C PRO A 193 -2.17 3.75 -66.61
N ASP A 194 -2.94 2.68 -66.77
CA ASP A 194 -4.41 2.68 -66.78
C ASP A 194 -4.92 3.66 -65.70
N PRO A 195 -5.94 4.51 -65.93
CA PRO A 195 -6.42 5.49 -64.96
C PRO A 195 -6.64 4.94 -63.54
N LYS A 196 -7.00 3.65 -63.38
CA LYS A 196 -7.08 3.01 -62.06
C LYS A 196 -5.72 2.74 -61.41
N ILE A 197 -4.70 2.43 -62.20
CA ILE A 197 -3.31 2.30 -61.75
C ILE A 197 -2.74 3.68 -61.42
N ALA A 198 -3.09 4.73 -62.17
CA ALA A 198 -2.67 6.10 -61.87
C ALA A 198 -3.22 6.59 -60.52
N ASP A 199 -4.48 6.27 -60.19
CA ASP A 199 -5.07 6.60 -58.89
C ASP A 199 -4.41 5.81 -57.76
N ILE A 200 -4.16 4.50 -57.94
CA ILE A 200 -3.45 3.69 -56.93
C ILE A 200 -2.01 4.18 -56.74
N VAL A 201 -1.33 4.56 -57.82
CA VAL A 201 0.02 5.13 -57.78
C VAL A 201 0.02 6.50 -57.12
N ASN A 202 -0.98 7.35 -57.35
CA ASN A 202 -1.12 8.64 -56.67
C ASN A 202 -1.44 8.47 -55.18
N ILE A 203 -2.32 7.53 -54.81
CA ILE A 203 -2.60 7.19 -53.41
C ILE A 203 -1.34 6.61 -52.74
N SER A 204 -0.56 5.80 -53.47
CA SER A 204 0.71 5.27 -52.97
C SER A 204 1.75 6.37 -52.79
N HIS A 205 1.87 7.33 -53.72
CA HIS A 205 2.75 8.48 -53.57
C HIS A 205 2.32 9.41 -52.43
N GLN A 206 1.02 9.68 -52.28
CA GLN A 206 0.49 10.43 -51.13
C GLN A 206 0.80 9.70 -49.83
N ARG A 207 0.65 8.37 -49.80
CA ARG A 207 0.98 7.56 -48.63
C ARG A 207 2.48 7.55 -48.34
N ILE A 208 3.31 7.51 -49.37
CA ILE A 208 4.77 7.62 -49.23
C ILE A 208 5.13 9.00 -48.70
N GLU A 209 4.55 10.08 -49.22
CA GLU A 209 4.80 11.44 -48.74
C GLU A 209 4.34 11.64 -47.28
N GLU A 210 3.19 11.08 -46.89
CA GLU A 210 2.74 11.04 -45.50
C GLU A 210 3.70 10.27 -44.60
N LEU A 211 4.18 9.10 -45.06
CA LEU A 211 5.15 8.29 -44.31
C LEU A 211 6.52 8.97 -44.23
N GLU A 212 6.94 9.70 -45.25
CA GLU A 212 8.17 10.49 -45.26
C GLU A 212 8.06 11.68 -44.30
N ARG A 213 6.93 12.39 -44.29
CA ARG A 213 6.65 13.45 -43.30
C ARG A 213 6.63 12.89 -41.89
N PHE A 214 5.95 11.77 -41.67
CA PHE A 214 5.92 11.11 -40.36
C PHE A 214 7.30 10.61 -39.92
N ASN A 215 8.11 10.08 -40.83
CA ASN A 215 9.49 9.69 -40.54
C ASN A 215 10.36 10.91 -40.24
N LYS A 216 10.15 12.04 -40.92
CA LYS A 216 10.85 13.29 -40.61
C LYS A 216 10.46 13.81 -39.22
N ASP A 217 9.18 13.84 -38.90
CA ASP A 217 8.70 14.25 -37.57
C ASP A 217 9.22 13.31 -36.47
N LEU A 218 9.25 12.00 -36.71
CA LEU A 218 9.86 11.03 -35.80
C LEU A 218 11.37 11.24 -35.65
N SER A 219 12.08 11.57 -36.73
CA SER A 219 13.52 11.85 -36.73
C SER A 219 13.83 13.14 -35.94
N ASP A 220 13.03 14.18 -36.12
CA ASP A 220 13.18 15.44 -35.38
C ASP A 220 12.84 15.23 -33.88
N ASN A 221 11.80 14.47 -33.56
CA ASN A 221 11.50 14.06 -32.19
C ASN A 221 12.61 13.17 -31.59
N GLN A 222 13.24 12.30 -32.39
CA GLN A 222 14.37 11.49 -31.94
C GLN A 222 15.56 12.37 -31.57
N LYS A 223 15.89 13.38 -32.39
CA LYS A 223 16.96 14.34 -32.08
C LYS A 223 16.65 15.15 -30.82
N GLU A 224 15.41 15.60 -30.64
CA GLU A 224 15.00 16.32 -29.43
C GLU A 224 15.11 15.44 -28.18
N LEU A 225 14.70 14.17 -28.27
CA LEU A 225 14.86 13.21 -27.17
C LEU A 225 16.33 12.89 -26.90
N GLU A 226 17.18 12.78 -27.93
CA GLU A 226 18.62 12.61 -27.78
C GLU A 226 19.27 13.82 -27.09
N GLU A 227 18.84 15.05 -27.41
CA GLU A 227 19.28 16.28 -26.73
C GLU A 227 18.82 16.31 -25.26
N GLN A 228 17.57 15.90 -24.99
CA GLN A 228 17.05 15.78 -23.62
C GLN A 228 17.81 14.71 -22.82
N ILE A 229 18.15 13.57 -23.43
CA ILE A 229 18.95 12.51 -22.81
C ILE A 229 20.36 13.04 -22.50
N SER A 230 21.01 13.71 -23.46
CA SER A 230 22.32 14.34 -23.25
C SER A 230 22.31 15.37 -22.11
N ASN A 231 21.27 16.18 -22.02
CA ASN A 231 21.09 17.13 -20.92
C ASN A 231 20.89 16.43 -19.56
N LEU A 232 20.13 15.33 -19.52
CA LEU A 232 19.94 14.54 -18.30
C LEU A 232 21.22 13.79 -17.90
N GLU A 233 22.00 13.28 -18.87
CA GLU A 233 23.31 12.68 -18.63
C GLU A 233 24.27 13.71 -18.02
N ASN A 234 24.30 14.94 -18.53
CA ASN A 234 25.08 16.04 -17.95
C ASN A 234 24.63 16.42 -16.52
N GLN A 235 23.32 16.36 -16.24
CA GLN A 235 22.82 16.56 -14.88
C GLN A 235 23.19 15.40 -13.94
N ILE A 236 23.23 14.16 -14.44
CA ILE A 236 23.67 13.01 -13.66
C ILE A 236 25.16 13.12 -13.37
N THR A 237 26.00 13.43 -14.36
CA THR A 237 27.45 13.58 -14.14
C THR A 237 27.78 14.68 -13.16
N THR A 238 27.14 15.85 -13.24
CA THR A 238 27.31 16.94 -12.25
C THR A 238 26.85 16.53 -10.85
N ARG A 239 25.75 15.78 -10.73
CA ARG A 239 25.31 15.22 -9.43
C ARG A 239 26.26 14.15 -8.91
N GLU A 240 26.79 13.28 -9.77
CA GLU A 240 27.76 12.25 -9.40
C GLU A 240 29.09 12.87 -8.94
N GLN A 241 29.54 13.94 -9.60
CA GLN A 241 30.69 14.74 -9.16
C GLN A 241 30.44 15.37 -7.78
N GLU A 242 29.26 15.92 -7.54
CA GLU A 242 28.90 16.47 -6.23
C GLU A 242 28.76 15.39 -5.15
N ILE A 243 28.20 14.22 -5.48
CA ILE A 243 28.16 13.05 -4.59
C ILE A 243 29.59 12.58 -4.28
N ALA A 244 30.49 12.56 -5.25
CA ALA A 244 31.90 12.22 -5.04
C ALA A 244 32.63 13.25 -4.18
N ARG A 245 32.33 14.55 -4.36
CA ARG A 245 32.85 15.65 -3.54
C ARG A 245 32.36 15.56 -2.09
N LEU A 246 31.05 15.40 -1.89
CA LEU A 246 30.42 15.22 -0.59
C LEU A 246 30.87 13.92 0.08
N GLY A 247 31.01 12.85 -0.69
CA GLY A 247 31.56 11.57 -0.26
C GLY A 247 33.00 11.70 0.23
N SER A 248 33.85 12.40 -0.52
CA SER A 248 35.22 12.71 -0.11
C SER A 248 35.24 13.54 1.18
N LEU A 249 34.42 14.59 1.29
CA LEU A 249 34.30 15.42 2.49
C LEU A 249 33.86 14.61 3.73
N LEU A 250 33.00 13.61 3.53
CA LEU A 250 32.55 12.67 4.56
C LEU A 250 33.64 11.67 4.96
N VAL A 251 34.47 11.22 4.00
CA VAL A 251 35.61 10.34 4.26
C VAL A 251 36.72 11.10 5.00
N THR A 252 37.01 12.35 4.63
CA THR A 252 37.95 13.21 5.36
C THR A 252 37.49 13.49 6.79
N LYS A 253 36.17 13.70 7.01
CA LYS A 253 35.61 13.81 8.37
C LYS A 253 35.57 12.50 9.15
N ARG A 254 35.74 11.35 8.50
CA ARG A 254 35.88 10.04 9.17
C ARG A 254 37.33 9.66 9.45
N SER A 255 38.30 10.21 8.71
CA SER A 255 39.73 10.02 9.00
C SER A 255 40.22 10.88 10.18
N ASP A 256 39.51 11.96 10.50
CA ASP A 256 39.79 12.83 11.66
C ASP A 256 39.00 12.41 12.91
N ASN A 257 38.90 11.10 13.15
CA ASN A 257 38.45 10.55 14.43
C ASN A 257 39.68 10.21 15.29
N PRO A 258 39.99 11.00 16.34
CA PRO A 258 41.13 10.76 17.21
C PRO A 258 40.74 9.76 18.31
N LEU A 259 40.61 8.47 17.97
CA LEU A 259 40.47 7.43 18.99
C LEU A 259 41.35 6.19 18.81
N ASP A 260 42.08 6.05 17.70
CA ASP A 260 43.00 4.93 17.50
C ASP A 260 44.38 5.45 17.05
N ASN A 261 45.15 6.02 17.98
CA ASN A 261 46.61 5.92 17.98
C ASN A 261 47.18 6.51 19.28
N VAL A 262 47.36 5.64 20.27
CA VAL A 262 48.24 5.86 21.41
C VAL A 262 49.68 5.75 20.90
N GLY A 263 50.34 6.88 20.73
CA GLY A 263 51.77 6.92 20.40
C GLY A 263 52.17 8.16 19.63
N ASP A 264 52.18 9.31 20.29
CA ASP A 264 53.30 10.27 20.31
C ASP A 264 52.82 11.69 20.59
N ILE A 265 53.37 12.24 21.67
CA ILE A 265 53.23 13.63 22.09
C ILE A 265 54.02 14.51 21.12
N PRO A 266 53.44 15.61 20.61
CA PRO A 266 54.16 16.87 20.77
C PRO A 266 53.28 18.11 21.04
N THR A 267 53.69 18.85 22.08
CA THR A 267 53.56 20.31 22.29
C THR A 267 52.17 20.96 22.46
N GLU A 268 51.92 21.43 23.68
CA GLU A 268 50.68 22.05 24.20
C GLU A 268 50.26 23.40 23.59
N SER A 269 51.06 24.05 22.73
CA SER A 269 50.71 25.37 22.17
C SER A 269 49.76 25.30 20.96
N ALA A 270 49.75 24.19 20.20
CA ALA A 270 48.88 24.04 19.03
C ALA A 270 47.46 23.57 19.40
N SER A 271 47.31 22.89 20.55
CA SER A 271 46.01 22.37 21.01
C SER A 271 45.06 23.48 21.48
N ALA A 272 45.58 24.53 22.12
CA ALA A 272 44.76 25.64 22.63
C ALA A 272 44.18 26.51 21.50
N GLU A 273 44.94 26.78 20.43
CA GLU A 273 44.44 27.51 19.26
C GLU A 273 43.40 26.71 18.47
N GLN A 274 43.58 25.38 18.35
CA GLN A 274 42.58 24.49 17.75
C GLN A 274 41.30 24.42 18.59
N LEU A 275 41.42 24.38 19.92
CA LEU A 275 40.28 24.40 20.83
C LEU A 275 39.54 25.74 20.75
N ASN A 276 40.26 26.86 20.72
CA ASN A 276 39.68 28.21 20.61
C ASN A 276 39.02 28.44 19.25
N SER A 277 39.62 27.96 18.15
CA SER A 277 38.99 27.98 16.83
C SER A 277 37.72 27.13 16.80
N LYS A 278 37.73 25.98 17.48
CA LYS A 278 36.54 25.13 17.61
C LYS A 278 35.44 25.76 18.46
N ILE A 279 35.80 26.43 19.56
CA ILE A 279 34.86 27.18 20.40
C ILE A 279 34.24 28.32 19.60
N GLN A 280 35.04 29.09 18.86
CA GLN A 280 34.55 30.18 18.01
C GLN A 280 33.61 29.69 16.90
N GLN A 281 33.91 28.55 16.27
CA GLN A 281 33.01 27.93 15.29
C GLN A 281 31.69 27.47 15.93
N LEU A 282 31.74 26.90 17.15
CA LEU A 282 30.53 26.49 17.88
C LEU A 282 29.72 27.70 18.35
N GLU A 283 30.36 28.82 18.68
CA GLU A 283 29.69 30.08 19.01
C GLU A 283 28.98 30.67 17.80
N ILE A 284 29.64 30.74 16.63
CA ILE A 284 29.02 31.18 15.38
C ILE A 284 27.85 30.27 15.00
N GLN A 285 28.01 28.95 15.16
CA GLN A 285 26.95 27.99 14.89
C GLN A 285 25.77 28.15 15.88
N LYS A 286 26.05 28.43 17.15
CA LYS A 286 25.02 28.70 18.16
C LYS A 286 24.27 30.00 17.85
N GLU A 287 24.98 31.05 17.43
CA GLU A 287 24.38 32.34 17.07
C GLU A 287 23.49 32.20 15.82
N TYR A 288 23.96 31.49 14.78
CA TYR A 288 23.15 31.17 13.61
C TYR A 288 21.89 30.37 13.96
N LEU A 289 22.02 29.36 14.83
CA LEU A 289 20.87 28.56 15.28
C LEU A 289 19.90 29.39 16.13
N GLN A 290 20.40 30.30 16.96
CA GLN A 290 19.57 31.20 17.76
C GLN A 290 18.81 32.19 16.88
N GLU A 291 19.47 32.81 15.89
CA GLU A 291 18.82 33.69 14.91
C GLU A 291 17.78 32.94 14.08
N HIS A 292 18.09 31.72 13.63
CA HIS A 292 17.14 30.89 12.90
C HIS A 292 15.93 30.49 13.75
N ILE A 293 16.12 30.17 15.04
CA ILE A 293 15.01 29.91 15.97
C ILE A 293 14.15 31.16 16.12
N LEU A 294 14.76 32.35 16.26
CA LEU A 294 14.03 33.61 16.42
C LEU A 294 13.21 33.96 15.16
N ASN A 295 13.77 33.72 13.97
CA ASN A 295 13.05 33.88 12.70
C ASN A 295 11.89 32.86 12.58
N LEU A 296 12.11 31.60 12.96
CA LEU A 296 11.05 30.58 12.98
C LEU A 296 9.94 30.91 13.99
N GLU A 297 10.28 31.48 15.15
CA GLU A 297 9.30 31.94 16.14
C GLU A 297 8.47 33.12 15.60
N GLN A 298 9.12 34.06 14.89
CA GLN A 298 8.44 35.16 14.23
C GLN A 298 7.49 34.67 13.12
N ASP A 299 7.95 33.74 12.29
CA ASP A 299 7.13 33.17 11.21
C ASP A 299 5.98 32.32 11.75
N LYS A 300 6.21 31.57 12.83
CA LYS A 300 5.13 30.89 13.56
C LYS A 300 4.08 31.90 14.07
N SER A 301 4.50 33.04 14.62
CA SER A 301 3.57 34.06 15.09
C SER A 301 2.76 34.69 13.94
N LYS A 302 3.35 34.87 12.75
CA LYS A 302 2.63 35.36 11.57
C LYS A 302 1.63 34.32 11.07
N LEU A 303 2.02 33.06 10.99
CA LEU A 303 1.15 31.96 10.59
C LEU A 303 -0.01 31.77 11.57
N GLU A 304 0.20 31.98 12.88
CA GLU A 304 -0.88 31.97 13.86
C GLU A 304 -1.88 33.12 13.63
N GLN A 305 -1.41 34.32 13.29
CA GLN A 305 -2.29 35.45 12.94
C GLN A 305 -3.07 35.22 11.64
N GLU A 306 -2.42 34.65 10.62
CA GLU A 306 -3.08 34.29 9.35
C GLU A 306 -4.14 33.20 9.56
N ARG A 307 -3.81 32.15 10.34
CA ARG A 307 -4.77 31.11 10.73
C ARG A 307 -6.00 31.73 11.39
N ASP A 308 -5.81 32.64 12.34
CA ASP A 308 -6.91 33.30 13.04
C ASP A 308 -7.76 34.17 12.09
N SER A 309 -7.12 34.85 11.13
CA SER A 309 -7.81 35.61 10.09
C SER A 309 -8.66 34.71 9.17
N ILE A 310 -8.09 33.59 8.71
CA ILE A 310 -8.79 32.60 7.87
C ILE A 310 -9.94 31.96 8.65
N GLU A 311 -9.76 31.67 9.93
CA GLU A 311 -10.83 31.12 10.77
C GLU A 311 -12.00 32.09 10.91
N GLU A 312 -11.73 33.39 11.06
CA GLU A 312 -12.77 34.43 11.09
C GLU A 312 -13.46 34.61 9.73
N GLU A 313 -12.74 34.53 8.61
CA GLU A 313 -13.35 34.54 7.28
C GLU A 313 -14.23 33.31 7.04
N TYR A 314 -13.75 32.12 7.40
CA TYR A 314 -14.52 30.88 7.31
C TYR A 314 -15.78 30.94 8.18
N LYS A 315 -15.72 31.52 9.38
CA LYS A 315 -16.91 31.75 10.22
C LYS A 315 -17.91 32.67 9.54
N LYS A 316 -17.45 33.75 8.89
CA LYS A 316 -18.32 34.67 8.14
C LYS A 316 -18.98 33.98 6.95
N GLU A 317 -18.21 33.25 6.15
CA GLU A 317 -18.73 32.52 4.99
C GLU A 317 -19.72 31.41 5.41
N LYS A 318 -19.43 30.71 6.50
CA LYS A 318 -20.37 29.75 7.07
C LYS A 318 -21.67 30.41 7.51
N MET A 319 -21.62 31.63 8.06
CA MET A 319 -22.82 32.39 8.43
C MET A 319 -23.61 32.82 7.18
N THR A 320 -22.95 33.29 6.12
CA THR A 320 -23.64 33.66 4.87
C THR A 320 -24.31 32.45 4.22
N ILE A 321 -23.63 31.30 4.16
CA ILE A 321 -24.22 30.06 3.62
C ILE A 321 -25.42 29.60 4.47
N MET A 322 -25.36 29.74 5.80
CA MET A 322 -26.51 29.42 6.66
C MET A 322 -27.70 30.35 6.43
N ASP A 323 -27.46 31.63 6.17
CA ASP A 323 -28.52 32.59 5.84
C ASP A 323 -29.11 32.31 4.45
N GLU A 324 -28.28 31.99 3.45
CA GLU A 324 -28.74 31.58 2.12
C GLU A 324 -29.58 30.30 2.18
N LEU A 325 -29.15 29.28 2.94
CA LEU A 325 -29.93 28.06 3.19
C LEU A 325 -31.28 28.36 3.86
N ARG A 326 -31.33 29.37 4.75
CA ARG A 326 -32.59 29.81 5.37
C ARG A 326 -33.52 30.45 4.32
N VAL A 327 -32.97 31.28 3.42
CA VAL A 327 -33.75 31.88 2.32
C VAL A 327 -34.29 30.81 1.39
N VAL A 328 -33.46 29.86 0.96
CA VAL A 328 -33.87 28.75 0.09
C VAL A 328 -34.96 27.90 0.78
N LYS A 329 -34.80 27.59 2.06
CA LYS A 329 -35.82 26.86 2.82
C LYS A 329 -37.17 27.59 2.87
N ASN A 330 -37.14 28.91 3.06
CA ASN A 330 -38.36 29.72 3.05
C ASN A 330 -39.01 29.75 1.65
N GLN A 331 -38.20 29.85 0.59
CA GLN A 331 -38.69 29.75 -0.80
C GLN A 331 -39.31 28.38 -1.09
N SER A 332 -38.67 27.28 -0.66
CA SER A 332 -39.25 25.94 -0.79
C SER A 332 -40.57 25.82 -0.04
N GLN A 333 -40.67 26.35 1.18
CA GLN A 333 -41.93 26.39 1.93
C GLN A 333 -43.01 27.20 1.22
N GLN A 334 -42.65 28.29 0.56
CA GLN A 334 -43.59 29.07 -0.24
C GLN A 334 -44.08 28.27 -1.45
N ILE A 335 -43.19 27.58 -2.17
CA ILE A 335 -43.55 26.71 -3.28
C ILE A 335 -44.50 25.59 -2.82
N TYR A 336 -44.27 24.99 -1.64
CA TYR A 336 -45.19 23.99 -1.10
C TYR A 336 -46.59 24.55 -0.84
N LYS A 337 -46.71 25.79 -0.31
CA LYS A 337 -48.00 26.46 -0.15
C LYS A 337 -48.65 26.79 -1.48
N ASP A 338 -47.86 27.22 -2.46
CA ASP A 338 -48.37 27.53 -3.79
C ASP A 338 -48.85 26.26 -4.50
N MET A 339 -48.17 25.14 -4.29
CA MET A 339 -48.58 23.82 -4.78
C MET A 339 -49.87 23.33 -4.11
N GLU A 340 -50.02 23.53 -2.80
CA GLU A 340 -51.26 23.25 -2.06
C GLU A 340 -52.43 24.13 -2.57
N ASN A 341 -52.18 25.41 -2.84
CA ASN A 341 -53.18 26.30 -3.44
C ASN A 341 -53.57 25.86 -4.87
N LEU A 342 -52.62 25.36 -5.65
CA LEU A 342 -52.88 24.80 -6.98
C LEU A 342 -53.67 23.50 -6.90
N GLU A 343 -53.40 22.62 -5.94
CA GLU A 343 -54.22 21.43 -5.67
C GLU A 343 -55.67 21.81 -5.35
N LEU A 344 -55.88 22.79 -4.47
CA LEU A 344 -57.22 23.31 -4.16
C LEU A 344 -57.92 23.87 -5.41
N LEU A 345 -57.21 24.61 -6.26
CA LEU A 345 -57.78 25.15 -7.49
C LEU A 345 -58.12 24.04 -8.50
N VAL A 346 -57.31 22.99 -8.59
CA VAL A 346 -57.59 21.81 -9.42
C VAL A 346 -58.82 21.06 -8.90
N ASP A 347 -58.97 20.95 -7.58
CA ASP A 347 -60.15 20.35 -6.95
C ASP A 347 -61.41 21.19 -7.19
N ASP A 348 -61.33 22.52 -7.12
CA ASP A 348 -62.42 23.43 -7.48
C ASP A 348 -62.81 23.31 -8.97
N LEU A 349 -61.81 23.22 -9.86
CA LEU A 349 -62.03 22.99 -11.29
C LEU A 349 -62.65 21.61 -11.56
N ASN A 350 -62.23 20.57 -10.85
CA ASN A 350 -62.82 19.23 -10.92
C ASN A 350 -64.25 19.23 -10.37
N GLY A 351 -64.52 20.01 -9.31
CA GLY A 351 -65.86 20.25 -8.78
C GLY A 351 -66.77 20.93 -9.80
N LEU A 352 -66.28 21.99 -10.46
CA LEU A 352 -66.98 22.64 -11.57
C LEU A 352 -67.19 21.70 -12.76
N HIS A 353 -66.21 20.87 -13.11
CA HIS A 353 -66.32 19.87 -14.18
C HIS A 353 -67.36 18.79 -13.84
N SER A 354 -67.45 18.37 -12.58
CA SER A 354 -68.51 17.48 -12.05
C SER A 354 -69.89 18.12 -12.15
N HIS A 355 -70.00 19.43 -11.89
CA HIS A 355 -71.26 20.17 -12.05
C HIS A 355 -71.67 20.39 -13.51
N ILE A 356 -70.71 20.62 -14.42
CA ILE A 356 -70.95 20.76 -15.87
C ILE A 356 -71.34 19.40 -16.48
N CYS A 357 -70.67 18.31 -16.11
CA CYS A 357 -71.03 16.96 -16.59
C CYS A 357 -72.40 16.47 -16.09
N LYS A 358 -72.90 16.96 -14.95
CA LYS A 358 -74.24 16.61 -14.43
C LYS A 358 -75.39 17.43 -15.04
N LYS A 359 -75.13 18.51 -15.79
CA LYS A 359 -76.17 19.37 -16.41
C LYS A 359 -76.32 19.20 -17.93
N GLY A 360 -75.65 18.23 -18.55
CA GLY A 360 -75.67 17.97 -19.99
C GLY A 360 -76.76 17.02 -20.54
N LYS A 361 -77.93 16.91 -19.89
CA LYS A 361 -79.07 16.14 -20.42
C LYS A 361 -80.41 16.83 -20.15
N LYS A 362 -80.85 17.71 -21.07
CA LYS A 362 -82.26 17.98 -21.46
C LYS A 362 -82.31 19.15 -22.48
N LYS A 363 -82.77 18.87 -23.71
CA LYS A 363 -83.36 19.86 -24.66
C LYS A 363 -84.73 20.30 -24.10
N PRO A 364 -85.22 21.55 -24.31
CA PRO A 364 -85.88 22.03 -25.57
C PRO A 364 -85.53 23.51 -25.93
N LYS A 365 -85.48 23.91 -27.20
CA LYS A 365 -86.53 24.55 -28.05
C LYS A 365 -87.07 25.94 -27.61
N ASP A 366 -86.82 26.91 -28.50
CA ASP A 366 -87.62 28.06 -28.95
C ASP A 366 -88.01 29.24 -28.03
N SER A 367 -88.13 30.41 -28.69
CA SER A 367 -88.85 31.65 -28.34
C SER A 367 -88.13 32.62 -27.37
N THR A 368 -87.56 33.73 -27.87
CA THR A 368 -88.14 35.09 -28.03
C THR A 368 -88.40 35.84 -26.74
N GLY A 369 -87.84 37.04 -26.66
CA GLY A 369 -88.51 38.23 -26.13
C GLY A 369 -88.29 38.51 -24.64
N GLU A 370 -87.84 39.75 -24.40
CA GLU A 370 -88.31 40.61 -23.29
C GLU A 370 -87.92 40.16 -21.86
N THR A 371 -87.63 40.98 -20.87
CA THR A 371 -87.58 42.42 -20.61
C THR A 371 -87.07 42.53 -19.16
N SER A 372 -86.58 43.72 -18.78
CA SER A 372 -86.82 44.37 -17.48
C SER A 372 -86.39 43.63 -16.20
N SER A 373 -85.49 44.18 -15.39
CA SER A 373 -85.72 45.32 -14.46
C SER A 373 -85.40 44.77 -13.07
N ASP A 374 -84.85 45.45 -12.11
CA ASP A 374 -84.37 46.82 -11.95
C ASP A 374 -83.52 46.76 -10.67
N ASP A 375 -82.98 47.90 -10.28
CA ASP A 375 -82.51 48.25 -8.92
C ASP A 375 -81.05 47.98 -8.58
N THR A 376 -80.25 48.96 -8.19
CA THR A 376 -80.18 50.42 -8.37
C THR A 376 -78.86 50.82 -7.69
N ASN A 377 -78.24 51.90 -8.17
CA ASN A 377 -77.26 52.72 -7.44
C ASN A 377 -75.86 52.15 -7.15
N ASN A 378 -74.90 52.45 -8.04
CA ASN A 378 -73.72 53.25 -7.67
C ASN A 378 -72.84 53.56 -8.90
N GLU A 379 -73.27 54.53 -9.71
CA GLU A 379 -72.37 55.30 -10.56
C GLU A 379 -71.60 56.30 -9.67
N LYS A 380 -70.30 56.08 -9.46
CA LYS A 380 -69.30 57.18 -9.27
C LYS A 380 -67.82 56.79 -9.13
N ASN A 381 -67.40 55.53 -9.31
CA ASN A 381 -65.96 55.17 -9.28
C ASN A 381 -65.58 54.19 -10.40
N LYS A 382 -65.59 54.65 -11.66
CA LYS A 382 -64.97 53.89 -12.76
C LYS A 382 -63.65 54.58 -13.11
N PRO A 383 -62.47 54.07 -12.69
CA PRO A 383 -61.23 54.46 -13.34
C PRO A 383 -61.35 54.08 -14.81
N ASP A 384 -60.93 54.99 -15.68
CA ASP A 384 -61.06 54.88 -17.12
C ASP A 384 -60.55 53.50 -17.58
N ILE A 385 -61.45 52.65 -18.11
CA ILE A 385 -61.11 51.28 -18.53
C ILE A 385 -59.94 51.30 -19.52
N LYS A 386 -59.76 52.40 -20.25
CA LYS A 386 -58.60 52.63 -21.12
C LYS A 386 -57.27 52.68 -20.36
N ASP A 387 -57.21 53.31 -19.19
CA ASP A 387 -55.99 53.42 -18.41
C ASP A 387 -55.65 52.09 -17.73
N TYR A 388 -56.66 51.33 -17.30
CA TYR A 388 -56.45 49.97 -16.78
C TYR A 388 -55.95 49.01 -17.87
N ILE A 389 -56.55 49.05 -19.06
CA ILE A 389 -56.08 48.27 -20.21
C ILE A 389 -54.67 48.71 -20.62
N ARG A 390 -54.37 50.00 -20.64
CA ARG A 390 -53.04 50.52 -20.95
C ARG A 390 -52.00 50.07 -19.93
N SER A 391 -52.33 50.09 -18.64
CA SER A 391 -51.47 49.59 -17.56
C SER A 391 -51.20 48.08 -17.68
N ILE A 392 -52.20 47.29 -18.07
CA ILE A 392 -52.04 45.85 -18.30
C ILE A 392 -51.17 45.61 -19.55
N TYR A 393 -51.40 46.34 -20.64
CA TYR A 393 -50.58 46.21 -21.85
C TYR A 393 -49.13 46.65 -21.63
N SER A 394 -48.89 47.71 -20.86
CA SER A 394 -47.52 48.11 -20.50
C SER A 394 -46.86 47.10 -19.56
N GLY A 395 -47.60 46.52 -18.61
CA GLY A 395 -47.12 45.46 -17.73
C GLY A 395 -46.76 44.18 -18.51
N LEU A 396 -47.64 43.74 -19.42
CA LEU A 396 -47.38 42.59 -20.30
C LEU A 396 -46.21 42.83 -21.25
N LYS A 397 -46.07 44.05 -21.78
CA LYS A 397 -44.94 44.41 -22.64
C LYS A 397 -43.63 44.40 -21.84
N SER A 398 -43.60 45.01 -20.65
CA SER A 398 -42.43 44.98 -19.77
C SER A 398 -42.06 43.56 -19.33
N ALA A 399 -43.05 42.71 -19.06
CA ALA A 399 -42.82 41.31 -18.72
C ALA A 399 -42.27 40.50 -19.91
N ASN A 400 -42.75 40.75 -21.12
CA ASN A 400 -42.20 40.14 -22.33
C ASN A 400 -40.79 40.63 -22.66
N ASP A 401 -40.51 41.92 -22.46
CA ASP A 401 -39.17 42.48 -22.64
C ASP A 401 -38.21 41.90 -21.60
N GLN A 402 -38.66 41.72 -20.35
CA GLN A 402 -37.88 41.06 -19.29
C GLN A 402 -37.64 39.57 -19.59
N LEU A 403 -38.67 38.83 -20.01
CA LEU A 403 -38.50 37.42 -20.40
C LEU A 403 -37.51 37.30 -21.57
N ARG A 404 -37.54 38.23 -22.52
CA ARG A 404 -36.60 38.26 -23.63
C ARG A 404 -35.17 38.49 -23.16
N THR A 405 -34.95 39.43 -22.24
CA THR A 405 -33.62 39.62 -21.64
C THR A 405 -33.16 38.41 -20.82
N ASP A 406 -34.08 37.75 -20.12
CA ASP A 406 -33.77 36.54 -19.35
C ASP A 406 -33.40 35.38 -20.30
N PHE A 407 -34.12 35.23 -21.43
CA PHE A 407 -33.76 34.26 -22.47
C PHE A 407 -32.39 34.57 -23.08
N ASP A 408 -32.10 35.82 -23.42
CA ASP A 408 -30.79 36.23 -23.94
C ASP A 408 -29.67 35.97 -22.92
N GLY A 409 -29.93 36.20 -21.62
CA GLY A 409 -29.03 35.84 -20.52
C GLY A 409 -28.75 34.35 -20.43
N VAL A 410 -29.80 33.51 -20.53
CA VAL A 410 -29.66 32.05 -20.56
C VAL A 410 -28.93 31.57 -21.81
N PHE A 411 -29.11 32.20 -22.97
CA PHE A 411 -28.34 31.89 -24.17
C PHE A 411 -26.84 32.16 -23.98
N HIS A 412 -26.49 33.32 -23.41
CA HIS A 412 -25.10 33.65 -23.10
C HIS A 412 -24.49 32.71 -22.05
N GLU A 413 -25.24 32.33 -21.02
CA GLU A 413 -24.80 31.36 -20.03
C GLU A 413 -24.58 29.97 -20.67
N ASN A 414 -25.46 29.54 -21.56
CA ASN A 414 -25.32 28.27 -22.27
C ASN A 414 -24.11 28.27 -23.23
N ASP A 415 -23.84 29.39 -23.91
CA ASP A 415 -22.62 29.55 -24.71
C ASP A 415 -21.34 29.55 -23.85
N ASN A 416 -21.39 30.18 -22.67
CA ASN A 416 -20.29 30.15 -21.70
C ASN A 416 -20.07 28.72 -21.15
N LEU A 417 -21.13 27.99 -20.82
CA LEU A 417 -21.05 26.60 -20.39
C LEU A 417 -20.55 25.69 -21.51
N LYS A 418 -20.93 25.95 -22.76
CA LYS A 418 -20.45 25.20 -23.93
C LYS A 418 -18.96 25.43 -24.19
N THR A 419 -18.50 26.68 -24.10
CA THR A 419 -17.06 27.00 -24.22
C THR A 419 -16.25 26.42 -23.06
N ALA A 420 -16.78 26.46 -21.82
CA ALA A 420 -16.18 25.79 -20.67
C ALA A 420 -16.12 24.26 -20.88
N LEU A 421 -17.19 23.64 -21.39
CA LEU A 421 -17.23 22.20 -21.70
C LEU A 421 -16.20 21.82 -22.78
N ASP A 422 -16.04 22.64 -23.81
CA ASP A 422 -15.04 22.39 -24.86
C ASP A 422 -13.60 22.59 -24.34
N SER A 423 -13.39 23.52 -23.40
CA SER A 423 -12.09 23.69 -22.73
C SER A 423 -11.74 22.50 -21.83
N THR A 424 -12.72 22.00 -21.06
CA THR A 424 -12.53 20.82 -20.19
C THR A 424 -12.33 19.54 -21.00
N LYS A 425 -13.02 19.36 -22.13
CA LYS A 425 -12.75 18.26 -23.06
C LYS A 425 -11.32 18.27 -23.59
N LYS A 426 -10.80 19.43 -24.00
CA LYS A 426 -9.40 19.57 -24.46
C LYS A 426 -8.41 19.23 -23.35
N GLU A 427 -8.71 19.59 -22.11
CA GLU A 427 -7.85 19.24 -20.97
C GLU A 427 -7.90 17.75 -20.66
N ILE A 428 -9.08 17.11 -20.72
CA ILE A 428 -9.22 15.65 -20.59
C ILE A 428 -8.42 14.93 -21.69
N GLU A 429 -8.47 15.40 -22.94
CA GLU A 429 -7.66 14.84 -24.04
C GLU A 429 -6.16 14.99 -23.79
N ARG A 430 -5.73 16.13 -23.23
CA ARG A 430 -4.32 16.37 -22.84
C ARG A 430 -3.87 15.40 -21.74
N ILE A 431 -4.63 15.30 -20.66
CA ILE A 431 -4.35 14.39 -19.54
C ILE A 431 -4.35 12.93 -20.02
N THR A 432 -5.25 12.57 -20.93
CA THR A 432 -5.29 11.21 -21.51
C THR A 432 -4.04 10.90 -22.32
N LYS A 433 -3.50 11.88 -23.08
CA LYS A 433 -2.23 11.72 -23.81
C LYS A 433 -1.05 11.58 -22.86
N GLU A 434 -0.99 12.37 -21.78
CA GLU A 434 0.03 12.27 -20.74
C GLU A 434 -0.05 10.96 -19.96
N LEU A 435 -1.25 10.45 -19.69
CA LEU A 435 -1.46 9.15 -19.06
C LEU A 435 -0.96 8.00 -19.96
N ASN A 436 -1.19 8.09 -21.27
CA ASN A 436 -0.70 7.09 -22.20
C ASN A 436 0.83 7.13 -22.35
N SER A 437 1.44 8.32 -22.37
CA SER A 437 2.90 8.44 -22.44
C SER A 437 3.58 7.95 -21.16
N THR A 438 3.00 8.22 -19.99
CA THR A 438 3.48 7.69 -18.70
C THR A 438 3.31 6.18 -18.60
N LYS A 439 2.20 5.61 -19.10
CA LYS A 439 1.98 4.16 -19.17
C LYS A 439 3.02 3.46 -20.05
N GLU A 440 3.36 4.04 -21.20
CA GLU A 440 4.43 3.51 -22.06
C GLU A 440 5.82 3.66 -21.41
N ARG A 441 6.09 4.75 -20.70
CA ARG A 441 7.33 4.93 -19.93
C ARG A 441 7.44 3.90 -18.80
N LEU A 442 6.34 3.59 -18.11
CA LEU A 442 6.28 2.54 -17.08
C LEU A 442 6.52 1.15 -17.66
N LYS A 443 5.94 0.81 -18.83
CA LYS A 443 6.24 -0.46 -19.51
C LYS A 443 7.72 -0.60 -19.85
N LYS A 444 8.35 0.46 -20.37
CA LYS A 444 9.79 0.48 -20.68
C LYS A 444 10.67 0.33 -19.43
N LEU A 445 10.29 0.98 -18.32
CA LEU A 445 10.98 0.82 -17.04
C LEU A 445 10.80 -0.59 -16.47
N GLN A 446 9.61 -1.18 -16.62
CA GLN A 446 9.32 -2.54 -16.18
C GLN A 446 10.13 -3.58 -16.99
N SER A 447 10.24 -3.42 -18.32
CA SER A 447 11.08 -4.29 -19.14
C SER A 447 12.57 -4.12 -18.80
N ALA A 448 13.03 -2.89 -18.55
CA ALA A 448 14.41 -2.63 -18.11
C ALA A 448 14.72 -3.22 -16.73
N ALA A 449 13.76 -3.17 -15.79
CA ALA A 449 13.88 -3.79 -14.48
C ALA A 449 13.91 -5.33 -14.56
N GLN A 450 13.08 -5.93 -15.43
CA GLN A 450 13.11 -7.37 -15.70
C GLN A 450 14.44 -7.82 -16.32
N GLN A 451 15.00 -7.03 -17.24
CA GLN A 451 16.30 -7.31 -17.85
C GLN A 451 17.43 -7.22 -16.82
N LYS A 452 17.41 -6.21 -15.93
CA LYS A 452 18.37 -6.13 -14.81
C LYS A 452 18.24 -7.30 -13.84
N ASN A 453 17.03 -7.76 -13.55
CA ASN A 453 16.80 -8.92 -12.67
C ASN A 453 17.31 -10.23 -13.31
N ASN A 454 17.12 -10.42 -14.61
CA ASN A 454 17.67 -11.57 -15.34
C ASN A 454 19.21 -11.55 -15.37
N ASN A 455 19.81 -10.38 -15.56
CA ASN A 455 21.27 -10.23 -15.47
C ASN A 455 21.78 -10.49 -14.05
N GLN A 456 21.06 -10.05 -13.02
CA GLN A 456 21.40 -10.29 -11.62
C GLN A 456 21.28 -11.78 -11.24
N LYS A 457 20.32 -12.52 -11.81
CA LYS A 457 20.24 -13.98 -11.69
C LYS A 457 21.44 -14.69 -12.33
N GLY A 458 21.90 -14.21 -13.50
CA GLY A 458 23.13 -14.70 -14.13
C GLY A 458 24.39 -14.42 -13.29
N SER A 459 24.50 -13.22 -12.72
CA SER A 459 25.59 -12.87 -11.81
C SER A 459 25.55 -13.66 -10.50
N ASN A 460 24.36 -13.90 -9.94
CA ASN A 460 24.21 -14.71 -8.72
C ASN A 460 24.56 -16.19 -8.97
N ALA A 461 24.19 -16.75 -10.12
CA ALA A 461 24.61 -18.10 -10.51
C ALA A 461 26.14 -18.20 -10.68
N ASN A 462 26.79 -17.17 -11.24
CA ASN A 462 28.25 -17.10 -11.31
C ASN A 462 28.89 -16.94 -9.93
N ILE A 463 28.29 -16.17 -9.01
CA ILE A 463 28.76 -16.05 -7.63
C ILE A 463 28.61 -17.37 -6.88
N GLU A 464 27.49 -18.09 -7.05
CA GLU A 464 27.31 -19.44 -6.48
C GLU A 464 28.31 -20.45 -7.05
N ALA A 465 28.60 -20.39 -8.35
CA ALA A 465 29.62 -21.22 -8.99
C ALA A 465 31.03 -20.90 -8.45
N LEU A 466 31.37 -19.62 -8.29
CA LEU A 466 32.63 -19.17 -7.69
C LEU A 466 32.72 -19.53 -6.20
N GLN A 467 31.63 -19.48 -5.45
CA GLN A 467 31.57 -19.92 -4.06
C GLN A 467 31.72 -21.44 -3.93
N ALA A 468 31.13 -22.22 -4.85
CA ALA A 468 31.34 -23.67 -4.91
C ALA A 468 32.80 -24.01 -5.25
N GLN A 469 33.41 -23.26 -6.18
CA GLN A 469 34.83 -23.40 -6.51
C GLN A 469 35.73 -23.03 -5.34
N ASN A 470 35.44 -21.94 -4.62
CA ASN A 470 36.18 -21.56 -3.41
C ASN A 470 36.05 -22.61 -2.30
N LYS A 471 34.87 -23.19 -2.09
CA LYS A 471 34.69 -24.30 -1.13
C LYS A 471 35.48 -25.56 -1.55
N ALA A 472 35.55 -25.85 -2.85
CA ALA A 472 36.36 -26.97 -3.35
C ALA A 472 37.86 -26.71 -3.14
N LEU A 473 38.33 -25.47 -3.39
CA LEU A 473 39.70 -25.05 -3.12
C LEU A 473 40.02 -25.06 -1.62
N GLU A 474 39.10 -24.63 -0.76
CA GLU A 474 39.26 -24.71 0.70
C GLU A 474 39.37 -26.17 1.17
N PHE A 475 38.58 -27.08 0.58
CA PHE A 475 38.68 -28.51 0.85
C PHE A 475 40.03 -29.08 0.38
N GLU A 476 40.52 -28.68 -0.79
CA GLU A 476 41.87 -29.07 -1.25
C GLU A 476 42.98 -28.48 -0.39
N VAL A 477 42.86 -27.23 0.06
CA VAL A 477 43.81 -26.60 0.99
C VAL A 477 43.78 -27.30 2.34
N ALA A 478 42.60 -27.70 2.85
CA ALA A 478 42.48 -28.48 4.08
C ALA A 478 43.08 -29.89 3.93
N LYS A 479 42.90 -30.52 2.77
CA LYS A 479 43.52 -31.80 2.41
C LYS A 479 45.03 -31.68 2.30
N MET A 480 45.54 -30.61 1.67
CA MET A 480 46.97 -30.31 1.59
C MET A 480 47.56 -29.98 2.96
N LYS A 481 46.85 -29.23 3.80
CA LYS A 481 47.25 -28.96 5.20
C LYS A 481 47.30 -30.23 6.03
N SER A 482 46.30 -31.12 5.93
CA SER A 482 46.34 -32.43 6.60
C SER A 482 47.51 -33.27 6.11
N LYS A 483 47.79 -33.25 4.80
CA LYS A 483 48.94 -33.97 4.23
C LYS A 483 50.29 -33.37 4.64
N ILE A 484 50.39 -32.05 4.76
CA ILE A 484 51.58 -31.35 5.30
C ILE A 484 51.72 -31.66 6.80
N GLN A 485 50.62 -31.77 7.54
CA GLN A 485 50.62 -32.11 8.95
C GLN A 485 51.00 -33.58 9.18
N GLU A 486 50.52 -34.51 8.34
CA GLU A 486 50.96 -35.92 8.32
C GLU A 486 52.44 -36.06 7.93
N LEU A 487 52.90 -35.29 6.94
CA LEU A 487 54.30 -35.29 6.51
C LEU A 487 55.22 -34.57 7.50
N GLY A 488 54.72 -33.56 8.22
CA GLY A 488 55.45 -32.77 9.21
C GLY A 488 55.56 -33.44 10.58
N LEU A 489 54.60 -34.28 10.97
CA LEU A 489 54.63 -34.99 12.26
C LEU A 489 55.37 -36.34 12.18
N ASN A 490 55.53 -36.94 11.01
CA ASN A 490 56.19 -38.25 10.86
C ASN A 490 57.65 -38.19 10.37
N ASN A 491 58.18 -37.04 9.95
CA ASN A 491 59.56 -36.93 9.41
C ASN A 491 60.60 -36.24 10.31
N LEU A 492 60.23 -35.69 11.48
CA LEU A 492 61.21 -35.10 12.38
C LEU A 492 61.94 -36.11 13.28
N ASN A 493 61.48 -37.37 13.35
CA ASN A 493 62.11 -38.40 14.19
C ASN A 493 62.89 -39.50 13.45
N ASN A 494 62.92 -39.51 12.10
CA ASN A 494 63.61 -40.58 11.35
C ASN A 494 64.57 -40.08 10.24
N GLN A 495 64.82 -38.76 10.11
CA GLN A 495 65.73 -38.19 9.10
C GLN A 495 67.14 -37.89 9.64
N HIS A 496 67.77 -38.85 10.33
CA HIS A 496 69.21 -38.83 10.59
C HIS A 496 70.01 -39.96 9.91
N ALA A 497 69.40 -40.77 9.03
CA ALA A 497 70.06 -41.98 8.50
C ALA A 497 70.03 -42.21 6.98
N ALA A 498 69.51 -41.32 6.11
CA ALA A 498 69.47 -41.62 4.67
C ALA A 498 69.58 -40.40 3.76
N ILE A 499 70.69 -39.66 3.84
CA ILE A 499 71.19 -38.86 2.71
C ILE A 499 72.15 -39.75 1.93
N SER A 500 71.60 -40.63 1.08
CA SER A 500 72.34 -41.27 -0.01
C SER A 500 71.38 -42.02 -0.92
N ASN A 501 71.50 -41.79 -2.24
CA ASN A 501 70.94 -42.56 -3.35
C ASN A 501 69.47 -42.26 -3.74
N VAL A 502 69.26 -41.52 -4.84
CA VAL A 502 69.15 -42.08 -6.21
C VAL A 502 68.65 -40.97 -7.15
N GLN A 503 69.45 -40.73 -8.19
CA GLN A 503 69.12 -39.98 -9.40
C GLN A 503 68.12 -40.74 -10.30
N ASN A 504 67.48 -39.98 -11.19
CA ASN A 504 67.02 -40.34 -12.55
C ASN A 504 65.55 -40.76 -12.78
N GLY A 505 64.86 -39.92 -13.58
CA GLY A 505 63.65 -40.26 -14.34
C GLY A 505 63.04 -39.01 -15.01
N PRO A 506 63.03 -38.88 -16.35
CA PRO A 506 62.58 -37.66 -17.04
C PRO A 506 61.06 -37.68 -17.22
N ASN A 507 60.36 -36.66 -16.73
CA ASN A 507 58.92 -36.56 -16.93
C ASN A 507 58.59 -35.27 -17.71
N LYS A 508 58.37 -35.41 -19.03
CA LYS A 508 58.13 -34.34 -20.01
C LYS A 508 56.91 -33.46 -19.68
N ASN A 509 56.00 -33.92 -18.83
CA ASN A 509 54.78 -33.18 -18.49
C ASN A 509 55.04 -32.05 -17.48
N LEU A 510 55.97 -32.24 -16.53
CA LEU A 510 56.31 -31.20 -15.55
C LEU A 510 56.97 -29.98 -16.18
N THR A 511 57.71 -30.16 -17.28
CA THR A 511 58.33 -29.06 -18.02
C THR A 511 57.33 -28.20 -18.78
N GLN A 512 56.22 -28.78 -19.24
CA GLN A 512 55.17 -28.07 -19.95
C GLN A 512 54.29 -27.27 -18.98
N ASP A 513 53.97 -27.86 -17.82
CA ASP A 513 53.24 -27.16 -16.75
C ASP A 513 54.07 -26.05 -16.11
N LEU A 514 55.38 -26.26 -15.92
CA LEU A 514 56.30 -25.20 -15.48
C LEU A 514 56.43 -24.08 -16.51
N ALA A 515 56.36 -24.38 -17.82
CA ALA A 515 56.39 -23.37 -18.86
C ALA A 515 55.08 -22.57 -18.92
N ALA A 516 53.94 -23.23 -18.77
CA ALA A 516 52.63 -22.60 -18.69
C ALA A 516 52.51 -21.68 -17.45
N MET A 517 52.91 -22.17 -16.28
CA MET A 517 52.93 -21.38 -15.04
C MET A 517 53.90 -20.19 -15.12
N LYS A 518 55.04 -20.35 -15.81
CA LYS A 518 55.97 -19.23 -16.05
C LYS A 518 55.40 -18.19 -17.02
N LYS A 519 54.62 -18.61 -18.02
CA LYS A 519 53.94 -17.72 -18.96
C LYS A 519 52.84 -16.92 -18.27
N GLU A 520 52.00 -17.59 -17.48
CA GLU A 520 50.94 -16.95 -16.71
C GLU A 520 51.51 -15.97 -15.66
N ARG A 521 52.62 -16.34 -15.01
CA ARG A 521 53.35 -15.42 -14.12
C ARG A 521 53.90 -14.20 -14.84
N ALA A 522 54.38 -14.34 -16.07
CA ALA A 522 54.86 -13.21 -16.87
C ALA A 522 53.71 -12.29 -17.32
N GLU A 523 52.56 -12.86 -17.69
CA GLU A 523 51.35 -12.10 -18.06
C GLU A 523 50.77 -11.35 -16.86
N LEU A 524 50.73 -11.97 -15.69
CA LEU A 524 50.33 -11.32 -14.44
C LEU A 524 51.32 -10.23 -14.02
N SER A 525 52.63 -10.46 -14.20
CA SER A 525 53.64 -9.45 -13.95
C SER A 525 53.49 -8.23 -14.86
N ASN A 526 53.17 -8.43 -16.14
CA ASN A 526 52.93 -7.35 -17.10
C ASN A 526 51.65 -6.57 -16.76
N ARG A 527 50.56 -7.26 -16.38
CA ARG A 527 49.33 -6.60 -15.91
C ARG A 527 49.54 -5.78 -14.64
N LEU A 528 50.40 -6.26 -13.73
CA LEU A 528 50.74 -5.55 -12.50
C LEU A 528 51.57 -4.30 -12.82
N GLU A 529 52.48 -4.36 -13.79
CA GLU A 529 53.24 -3.21 -14.26
C GLU A 529 52.37 -2.18 -15.01
N GLU A 530 51.41 -2.65 -15.81
CA GLU A 530 50.39 -1.81 -16.46
C GLU A 530 49.54 -1.07 -15.42
N CYS A 531 49.08 -1.77 -14.38
CA CYS A 531 48.33 -1.16 -13.27
C CYS A 531 49.17 -0.12 -12.51
N LYS A 532 50.46 -0.39 -12.28
CA LYS A 532 51.35 0.60 -11.66
C LYS A 532 51.50 1.87 -12.50
N LYS A 533 51.66 1.73 -13.82
CA LYS A 533 51.70 2.89 -14.73
C LYS A 533 50.40 3.69 -14.73
N GLN A 534 49.25 3.00 -14.66
CA GLN A 534 47.95 3.67 -14.56
C GLN A 534 47.80 4.42 -13.22
N ILE A 535 48.25 3.83 -12.11
CA ILE A 535 48.27 4.50 -10.80
C ILE A 535 49.20 5.73 -10.83
N GLU A 536 50.36 5.63 -11.47
CA GLU A 536 51.30 6.74 -11.60
C GLU A 536 50.75 7.88 -12.48
N ALA A 537 50.05 7.54 -13.57
CA ALA A 537 49.36 8.52 -14.40
C ALA A 537 48.23 9.25 -13.63
N LEU A 538 47.44 8.51 -12.85
CA LEU A 538 46.40 9.09 -12.00
C LEU A 538 46.97 9.98 -10.90
N ASN A 539 48.11 9.60 -10.30
CA ASN A 539 48.79 10.42 -9.31
C ASN A 539 49.30 11.73 -9.90
N ASN A 540 49.80 11.72 -11.15
CA ASN A 540 50.23 12.94 -11.83
C ASN A 540 49.03 13.85 -12.16
N GLN A 541 47.90 13.30 -12.61
CA GLN A 541 46.67 14.08 -12.82
C GLN A 541 46.13 14.67 -11.50
N LEU A 542 46.21 13.92 -10.40
CA LEU A 542 45.86 14.41 -9.07
C LEU A 542 46.76 15.56 -8.61
N LYS A 543 48.05 15.53 -8.99
CA LYS A 543 49.00 16.59 -8.68
C LYS A 543 48.71 17.85 -9.50
N GLU A 544 48.45 17.73 -10.79
CA GLU A 544 48.04 18.85 -11.65
C GLU A 544 46.74 19.49 -11.15
N ALA A 545 45.75 18.68 -10.78
CA ALA A 545 44.50 19.17 -10.20
C ALA A 545 44.70 19.88 -8.84
N HIS A 546 45.67 19.43 -8.02
CA HIS A 546 46.01 20.12 -6.77
C HIS A 546 46.66 21.49 -7.03
N GLU A 547 47.56 21.58 -8.00
CA GLU A 547 48.20 22.84 -8.39
C GLU A 547 47.17 23.85 -8.94
N GLU A 548 46.15 23.39 -9.68
CA GLU A 548 45.03 24.22 -10.14
C GLU A 548 44.13 24.69 -8.97
N ILE A 549 43.81 23.82 -8.02
CA ILE A 549 43.03 24.18 -6.83
C ILE A 549 43.78 25.20 -5.97
N GLU A 550 45.11 25.09 -5.87
CA GLU A 550 45.95 26.04 -5.14
C GLU A 550 45.91 27.43 -5.79
N MET A 551 45.98 27.52 -7.12
CA MET A 551 45.81 28.78 -7.85
C MET A 551 44.42 29.39 -7.63
N VAL A 552 43.35 28.60 -7.77
CA VAL A 552 41.97 29.07 -7.57
C VAL A 552 41.72 29.49 -6.11
N SER A 553 42.34 28.81 -5.15
CA SER A 553 42.26 29.20 -3.74
C SER A 553 42.98 30.52 -3.48
N GLY A 554 44.10 30.78 -4.16
CA GLY A 554 44.79 32.08 -4.15
C GLY A 554 43.92 33.20 -4.71
N ASP A 555 43.28 32.97 -5.86
CA ASP A 555 42.35 33.94 -6.46
C ASP A 555 41.13 34.22 -5.56
N ARG A 556 40.59 33.18 -4.90
CA ARG A 556 39.51 33.33 -3.93
C ARG A 556 39.91 34.20 -2.74
N GLN A 557 41.13 34.04 -2.22
CA GLN A 557 41.64 34.86 -1.11
C GLN A 557 41.82 36.33 -1.52
N ASN A 558 42.36 36.59 -2.72
CA ASN A 558 42.48 37.94 -3.26
C ASN A 558 41.11 38.61 -3.45
N LEU A 559 40.12 37.87 -3.94
CA LEU A 559 38.75 38.37 -4.11
C LEU A 559 38.12 38.68 -2.73
N GLU A 560 38.35 37.83 -1.74
CA GLU A 560 37.85 38.03 -0.36
C GLU A 560 38.48 39.29 0.28
N GLU A 561 39.75 39.57 -0.01
CA GLU A 561 40.44 40.77 0.46
C GLU A 561 39.90 42.06 -0.21
N LEU A 562 39.64 42.01 -1.52
CA LEU A 562 38.96 43.08 -2.26
C LEU A 562 37.55 43.35 -1.73
N TYR A 563 36.78 42.31 -1.41
CA TYR A 563 35.45 42.45 -0.81
C TYR A 563 35.51 43.08 0.58
N LYS A 564 36.51 42.72 1.40
CA LYS A 564 36.73 43.35 2.72
C LYS A 564 37.08 44.83 2.58
N GLN A 565 37.92 45.21 1.63
CA GLN A 565 38.27 46.60 1.35
C GLN A 565 37.04 47.41 0.89
N LEU A 566 36.26 46.90 -0.06
CA LEU A 566 35.05 47.58 -0.55
C LEU A 566 34.01 47.79 0.57
N ASN A 567 33.83 46.80 1.44
CA ASN A 567 32.93 46.92 2.58
C ASN A 567 33.43 47.93 3.62
N GLN A 568 34.73 48.03 3.84
CA GLN A 568 35.32 49.07 4.68
C GLN A 568 35.10 50.47 4.08
N GLU A 569 35.30 50.65 2.78
CA GLU A 569 35.01 51.92 2.09
C GLU A 569 33.52 52.29 2.15
N LEU A 570 32.61 51.34 1.97
CA LEU A 570 31.17 51.53 2.12
C LEU A 570 30.78 51.91 3.54
N GLN A 571 31.42 51.32 4.56
CA GLN A 571 31.18 51.72 5.95
C GLN A 571 31.69 53.13 6.23
N ILE A 572 32.87 53.50 5.73
CA ILE A 572 33.41 54.87 5.86
C ILE A 572 32.49 55.89 5.17
N ALA A 573 31.98 55.57 3.98
CA ALA A 573 31.01 56.41 3.26
C ALA A 573 29.68 56.56 4.03
N ARG A 574 29.17 55.48 4.65
CA ARG A 574 27.96 55.53 5.48
C ARG A 574 28.13 56.37 6.76
N HIS A 575 29.28 56.26 7.43
CA HIS A 575 29.53 56.98 8.68
C HIS A 575 29.86 58.47 8.47
N SER A 576 30.41 58.83 7.30
CA SER A 576 30.73 60.23 6.97
C SER A 576 29.53 61.04 6.45
N LEU A 577 28.58 60.42 5.72
CA LEU A 577 27.42 61.13 5.17
C LEU A 577 26.24 61.31 6.14
N SER A 578 26.04 60.39 7.10
CA SER A 578 24.84 60.38 7.95
C SER A 578 24.73 61.57 8.92
N PRO A 579 25.78 61.97 9.67
CA PRO A 579 25.67 63.08 10.63
C PRO A 579 25.59 64.46 9.94
N ALA A 580 26.31 64.65 8.82
CA ALA A 580 26.42 65.94 8.13
C ALA A 580 25.12 66.34 7.42
N LEU A 581 24.43 65.39 6.78
CA LEU A 581 23.13 65.62 6.14
C LEU A 581 22.03 65.88 7.18
N HIS A 582 22.01 65.14 8.29
CA HIS A 582 21.02 65.34 9.35
C HIS A 582 21.18 66.70 10.04
N GLN A 583 22.43 67.13 10.29
CA GLN A 583 22.70 68.45 10.88
C GLN A 583 22.38 69.62 9.92
N SER A 584 22.60 69.43 8.62
CA SER A 584 22.24 70.41 7.58
C SER A 584 20.73 70.54 7.39
N CYS A 585 20.00 69.41 7.35
CA CYS A 585 18.54 69.41 7.30
C CYS A 585 17.92 70.04 8.54
N ASN A 586 18.43 69.75 9.74
CA ASN A 586 17.90 70.33 10.98
C ASN A 586 18.17 71.84 11.08
N LYS A 587 19.32 72.33 10.57
CA LYS A 587 19.58 73.78 10.47
C LYS A 587 18.62 74.46 9.50
N LYS A 588 18.43 73.90 8.31
CA LYS A 588 17.47 74.46 7.33
C LYS A 588 16.04 74.43 7.85
N LEU A 589 15.65 73.37 8.56
CA LEU A 589 14.32 73.28 9.19
C LEU A 589 14.13 74.37 10.26
N ALA A 590 15.16 74.61 11.09
CA ALA A 590 15.14 75.67 12.09
C ALA A 590 15.09 77.08 11.47
N GLU A 591 15.81 77.31 10.36
CA GLU A 591 15.78 78.57 9.62
C GLU A 591 14.41 78.83 8.98
N VAL A 592 13.80 77.81 8.36
CA VAL A 592 12.44 77.90 7.80
C VAL A 592 11.41 78.16 8.90
N GLN A 593 11.56 77.52 10.07
CA GLN A 593 10.68 77.76 11.21
C GLN A 593 10.81 79.19 11.76
N ALA A 594 12.03 79.75 11.80
CA ALA A 594 12.27 81.13 12.19
C ALA A 594 11.69 82.14 11.19
N GLN A 595 11.81 81.87 9.88
CA GLN A 595 11.20 82.68 8.84
C GLN A 595 9.67 82.64 8.90
N LEU A 596 9.08 81.48 9.18
CA LEU A 596 7.64 81.34 9.38
C LEU A 596 7.14 82.18 10.56
N ASN A 597 7.85 82.13 11.69
CA ASN A 597 7.50 82.92 12.88
C ASN A 597 7.63 84.43 12.62
N ASN A 598 8.66 84.87 11.86
CA ASN A 598 8.81 86.27 11.47
C ASN A 598 7.67 86.73 10.56
N ALA A 599 7.31 85.93 9.55
CA ALA A 599 6.17 86.23 8.67
C ALA A 599 4.84 86.28 9.44
N GLN A 600 4.65 85.40 10.43
CA GLN A 600 3.47 85.45 11.30
C GLN A 600 3.41 86.73 12.13
N ASN A 601 4.54 87.18 12.67
CA ASN A 601 4.62 88.44 13.41
C ASN A 601 4.38 89.66 12.50
N GLU A 602 4.89 89.66 11.27
CA GLU A 602 4.60 90.70 10.28
C GLU A 602 3.11 90.74 9.93
N ILE A 603 2.45 89.60 9.75
CA ILE A 603 1.01 89.54 9.50
C ILE A 603 0.23 90.10 10.69
N GLN A 604 0.64 89.82 11.92
CA GLN A 604 0.00 90.38 13.12
C GLN A 604 0.17 91.90 13.20
N ASN A 605 1.36 92.41 12.88
CA ASN A 605 1.62 93.86 12.82
C ASN A 605 0.77 94.53 11.73
N LEU A 606 0.67 93.92 10.54
CA LEU A 606 -0.19 94.42 9.46
C LEU A 606 -1.67 94.39 9.83
N ASP A 607 -2.14 93.39 10.58
CA ASP A 607 -3.52 93.36 11.08
C ASP A 607 -3.77 94.44 12.15
N HIS A 608 -2.76 94.77 12.96
CA HIS A 608 -2.82 95.89 13.89
C HIS A 608 -2.88 97.24 13.15
N ASP A 609 -2.00 97.44 12.16
CA ASP A 609 -1.98 98.65 11.33
C ASP A 609 -3.30 98.80 10.57
N ARG A 610 -3.86 97.71 10.04
CA ARG A 610 -5.18 97.70 9.38
C ARG A 610 -6.28 98.18 10.32
N LYS A 611 -6.34 97.66 11.56
CA LYS A 611 -7.32 98.09 12.57
C LYS A 611 -7.14 99.55 12.96
N SER A 612 -5.89 100.01 13.07
CA SER A 612 -5.58 101.41 13.37
C SER A 612 -6.01 102.34 12.23
N LEU A 613 -5.82 101.92 10.96
CA LEU A 613 -6.31 102.63 9.79
C LEU A 613 -7.84 102.66 9.74
N GLU A 614 -8.50 101.56 10.12
CA GLU A 614 -9.95 101.45 10.16
C GLU A 614 -10.56 102.38 11.23
N GLN A 615 -9.89 102.54 12.38
CA GLN A 615 -10.25 103.54 13.39
C GLN A 615 -10.08 104.98 12.87
N LEU A 616 -8.96 105.28 12.21
CA LEU A 616 -8.73 106.58 11.57
C LEU A 616 -9.79 106.90 10.51
N TYR A 617 -10.15 105.91 9.69
CA TYR A 617 -11.21 106.04 8.68
C TYR A 617 -12.56 106.33 9.33
N GLN A 618 -12.91 105.60 10.40
CA GLN A 618 -14.15 105.87 11.16
C GLN A 618 -14.15 107.27 11.78
N GLN A 619 -13.02 107.74 12.29
CA GLN A 619 -12.89 109.10 12.83
C GLN A 619 -13.09 110.17 11.74
N VAL A 620 -12.48 109.99 10.56
CA VAL A 620 -12.69 110.89 9.41
C VAL A 620 -14.15 110.89 8.95
N CYS A 621 -14.82 109.73 8.93
CA CYS A 621 -16.23 109.65 8.62
C CYS A 621 -17.11 110.41 9.64
N GLN A 622 -16.77 110.34 10.93
CA GLN A 622 -17.47 111.10 11.98
C GLN A 622 -17.23 112.61 11.83
N GLU A 623 -16.00 113.05 11.55
CA GLU A 623 -15.68 114.46 11.30
C GLU A 623 -16.39 115.01 10.06
N LEU A 624 -16.47 114.22 8.97
CA LEU A 624 -17.25 114.57 7.77
C LEU A 624 -18.75 114.71 8.08
N GLN A 625 -19.29 113.87 8.96
CA GLN A 625 -20.69 113.93 9.38
C GLN A 625 -20.98 115.19 10.23
N VAL A 626 -20.02 115.59 11.09
CA VAL A 626 -20.09 116.86 11.85
C VAL A 626 -19.99 118.07 10.92
N LEU A 627 -19.09 118.04 9.92
CA LEU A 627 -18.99 119.10 8.92
C LEU A 627 -20.27 119.21 8.07
N GLN A 628 -20.91 118.10 7.72
CA GLN A 628 -22.22 118.11 7.04
C GLN A 628 -23.33 118.74 7.90
N GLN A 629 -23.33 118.51 9.22
CA GLN A 629 -24.26 119.16 10.13
C GLN A 629 -24.01 120.67 10.24
N ILE A 630 -22.74 121.10 10.29
CA ILE A 630 -22.37 122.54 10.31
C ILE A 630 -22.77 123.24 8.99
N THR A 631 -22.70 122.54 7.85
CA THR A 631 -23.12 123.10 6.56
C THR A 631 -24.64 123.14 6.33
N THR A 632 -25.45 122.43 7.13
CA THR A 632 -26.91 122.40 6.97
C THR A 632 -27.66 123.45 7.81
N GLU A 633 -27.00 124.12 8.76
CA GLU A 633 -27.58 125.19 9.59
C GLU A 633 -27.35 126.63 9.08
N ASN A 634 -26.60 126.83 7.99
CA ASN A 634 -26.41 128.15 7.37
C ASN A 634 -26.99 128.22 5.94
N LYS A 635 -28.18 128.81 5.82
CA LYS A 635 -28.70 129.44 4.58
C LYS A 635 -28.76 130.96 4.80
N PRO A 636 -28.75 131.84 3.77
CA PRO A 636 -28.67 131.64 2.31
C PRO A 636 -27.52 132.49 1.68
N ILE A 637 -27.24 132.45 0.37
CA ILE A 637 -27.64 133.47 -0.63
C ILE A 637 -27.00 133.08 -2.00
N HIS A 638 -27.81 133.04 -3.06
CA HIS A 638 -27.44 133.01 -4.50
C HIS A 638 -26.72 134.33 -4.92
N PRO A 639 -26.20 134.57 -6.16
CA PRO A 639 -26.12 133.76 -7.38
C PRO A 639 -24.79 133.93 -8.18
N ASP A 640 -24.75 133.33 -9.37
CA ASP A 640 -24.02 133.74 -10.59
C ASP A 640 -22.48 133.79 -10.65
N GLY A 641 -21.96 132.83 -11.43
CA GLY A 641 -21.02 132.96 -12.55
C GLY A 641 -19.82 133.90 -12.43
N PHE A 642 -18.60 133.37 -12.61
CA PHE A 642 -17.55 134.09 -13.33
C PHE A 642 -16.49 133.14 -13.90
N ASP A 643 -16.39 133.19 -15.22
CA ASP A 643 -15.32 132.71 -16.08
C ASP A 643 -14.31 133.87 -16.22
N LEU A 644 -13.03 133.69 -15.88
CA LEU A 644 -12.01 134.73 -16.06
C LEU A 644 -10.59 134.14 -16.03
N ASN A 645 -10.07 133.87 -17.22
CA ASN A 645 -8.63 133.88 -17.49
C ASN A 645 -8.37 135.02 -18.48
N LYS A 646 -8.02 136.21 -17.96
CA LYS A 646 -7.50 137.33 -18.75
C LYS A 646 -6.85 138.36 -17.83
N GLN A 647 -5.85 139.02 -18.41
CA GLN A 647 -5.13 140.22 -17.98
C GLN A 647 -3.87 139.99 -17.15
N GLN A 648 -2.77 140.72 -17.35
CA GLN A 648 -2.32 141.70 -18.36
C GLN A 648 -0.90 142.06 -17.90
N SER A 649 -0.01 142.44 -18.82
CA SER A 649 0.47 143.83 -18.86
C SER A 649 1.57 143.97 -19.92
N ASN A 650 1.31 144.85 -20.87
CA ASN A 650 2.24 145.37 -21.87
C ASN A 650 2.33 146.90 -21.67
N ASN A 651 3.46 147.46 -22.09
CA ASN A 651 3.75 148.87 -22.44
C ASN A 651 4.08 149.89 -21.33
N ILE A 652 5.19 150.62 -21.50
CA ILE A 652 5.24 151.95 -22.15
C ILE A 652 6.73 152.35 -22.43
N ARG A 653 6.97 153.12 -23.51
CA ARG A 653 8.24 153.69 -24.00
C ARG A 653 8.17 155.25 -23.92
N PRO A 654 9.20 156.02 -24.37
CA PRO A 654 10.14 156.96 -23.68
C PRO A 654 9.70 158.47 -23.75
N PRO A 655 10.52 159.57 -23.71
CA PRO A 655 11.97 159.82 -23.53
C PRO A 655 12.42 161.05 -22.65
N ASN A 656 13.76 161.25 -22.57
CA ASN A 656 14.57 162.49 -22.33
C ASN A 656 14.73 163.11 -20.91
N LEU A 657 15.95 163.07 -20.35
CA LEU A 657 16.93 164.18 -20.29
C LEU A 657 18.19 163.78 -19.48
N PHE A 658 19.34 164.33 -19.87
CA PHE A 658 20.70 164.14 -19.35
C PHE A 658 20.84 164.30 -17.82
N ASP A 659 21.51 163.35 -17.14
CA ASP A 659 22.47 163.71 -16.08
C ASP A 659 23.45 162.56 -15.71
N GLN A 660 24.70 162.92 -15.38
CA GLN A 660 25.86 162.01 -15.29
C GLN A 660 25.92 161.15 -13.99
N SER A 661 24.90 161.20 -13.13
CA SER A 661 24.79 160.37 -11.91
C SER A 661 24.10 159.02 -12.14
N GLY A 662 23.30 158.89 -13.20
CA GLY A 662 22.60 157.64 -13.55
C GLY A 662 23.53 156.50 -13.99
N ILE A 663 24.73 156.82 -14.48
CA ILE A 663 25.72 155.81 -14.93
C ILE A 663 26.34 155.07 -13.73
N GLN A 664 26.52 155.71 -12.58
CA GLN A 664 27.00 155.03 -11.37
C GLN A 664 25.92 154.15 -10.73
N GLN A 665 24.67 154.60 -10.75
CA GLN A 665 23.54 153.82 -10.25
C GLN A 665 23.25 152.61 -11.15
N ALA A 666 23.35 152.78 -12.47
CA ALA A 666 23.28 151.68 -13.45
C ALA A 666 24.45 150.69 -13.31
N LYS A 667 25.66 151.15 -12.98
CA LYS A 667 26.80 150.25 -12.69
C LYS A 667 26.59 149.47 -11.39
N ALA A 668 26.01 150.08 -10.36
CA ALA A 668 25.69 149.41 -9.10
C ALA A 668 24.56 148.38 -9.27
N THR A 669 23.53 148.69 -10.06
CA THR A 669 22.47 147.72 -10.39
C THR A 669 22.97 146.61 -11.29
N LEU A 670 23.84 146.91 -12.28
CA LEU A 670 24.50 145.87 -13.08
C LEU A 670 25.38 144.94 -12.23
N LYS A 671 26.11 145.48 -11.26
CA LYS A 671 26.91 144.65 -10.33
C LYS A 671 26.03 143.77 -9.44
N ARG A 672 24.90 144.27 -8.92
CA ARG A 672 23.93 143.45 -8.19
C ARG A 672 23.29 142.38 -9.08
N MET A 673 22.92 142.73 -10.31
CA MET A 673 22.41 141.74 -11.27
C MET A 673 23.46 140.69 -11.64
N GLU A 674 24.74 141.06 -11.69
CA GLU A 674 25.84 140.13 -11.94
C GLU A 674 26.07 139.20 -10.74
N GLU A 675 26.00 139.72 -9.51
CA GLU A 675 26.01 138.93 -8.27
C GLU A 675 24.80 137.98 -8.21
N GLU A 676 23.59 138.45 -8.51
CA GLU A 676 22.38 137.62 -8.59
C GLU A 676 22.50 136.57 -9.69
N MET A 677 22.98 136.93 -10.88
CA MET A 677 23.25 135.99 -11.97
C MET A 677 24.27 134.92 -11.58
N ASN A 678 25.30 135.29 -10.82
CA ASN A 678 26.28 134.34 -10.30
C ASN A 678 25.66 133.43 -9.23
N THR A 679 24.82 133.94 -8.34
CA THR A 679 24.11 133.08 -7.37
C THR A 679 23.09 132.15 -8.03
N VAL A 680 22.41 132.60 -9.09
CA VAL A 680 21.51 131.77 -9.89
C VAL A 680 22.31 130.72 -10.65
N ARG A 681 23.49 131.08 -11.19
CA ARG A 681 24.41 130.14 -11.83
C ARG A 681 24.92 129.09 -10.85
N ASP A 682 25.29 129.47 -9.63
CA ASP A 682 25.71 128.54 -8.58
C ASP A 682 24.56 127.63 -8.13
N ARG A 683 23.34 128.17 -8.00
CA ARG A 683 22.13 127.37 -7.71
C ARG A 683 21.84 126.39 -8.84
N PHE A 684 21.95 126.84 -10.09
CA PHE A 684 21.76 125.99 -11.26
C PHE A 684 22.83 124.90 -11.33
N GLN A 685 24.09 125.22 -11.06
CA GLN A 685 25.17 124.23 -10.97
C GLN A 685 24.94 123.23 -9.83
N LYS A 686 24.46 123.68 -8.66
CA LYS A 686 24.09 122.79 -7.54
C LYS A 686 22.90 121.88 -7.88
N VAL A 687 21.87 122.41 -8.54
CA VAL A 687 20.73 121.61 -9.00
C VAL A 687 21.19 120.61 -10.06
N ASN A 688 22.04 121.03 -11.01
CA ASN A 688 22.58 120.15 -12.03
C ASN A 688 23.45 119.04 -11.42
N ALA A 689 24.28 119.35 -10.42
CA ALA A 689 25.04 118.35 -9.66
C ALA A 689 24.12 117.35 -8.94
N ARG A 690 23.05 117.83 -8.28
CA ARG A 690 22.05 116.96 -7.63
C ARG A 690 21.28 116.10 -8.63
N MET A 691 20.99 116.60 -9.84
CA MET A 691 20.35 115.78 -10.89
C MET A 691 21.30 114.71 -11.41
N ILE A 692 22.59 115.02 -11.58
CA ILE A 692 23.60 114.03 -11.98
C ILE A 692 23.75 112.96 -10.90
N ASP A 693 23.82 113.34 -9.63
CA ASP A 693 23.88 112.38 -8.52
C ASP A 693 22.57 111.58 -8.39
N GLY A 694 21.41 112.22 -8.60
CA GLY A 694 20.12 111.55 -8.70
C GLY A 694 20.08 110.51 -9.82
N GLY A 695 20.60 110.85 -11.00
CA GLY A 695 20.75 109.93 -12.13
C GLY A 695 21.65 108.73 -11.79
N ARG A 696 22.78 108.96 -11.12
CA ARG A 696 23.66 107.88 -10.65
C ARG A 696 23.00 106.97 -9.62
N THR A 697 22.22 107.54 -8.70
CA THR A 697 21.46 106.73 -7.72
C THR A 697 20.36 105.92 -8.40
N LEU A 698 19.68 106.47 -9.40
CA LEU A 698 18.67 105.77 -10.17
C LEU A 698 19.30 104.62 -10.98
N ASP A 699 20.46 104.85 -11.59
CA ASP A 699 21.23 103.81 -12.30
C ASP A 699 21.70 102.69 -11.35
N ALA A 700 22.06 103.02 -10.11
CA ALA A 700 22.43 102.04 -9.10
C ALA A 700 21.22 101.19 -8.66
N VAL A 701 20.07 101.84 -8.44
CA VAL A 701 18.82 101.15 -8.11
C VAL A 701 18.36 100.25 -9.26
N ASN A 702 18.46 100.70 -10.52
CA ASN A 702 18.12 99.90 -11.68
C ASN A 702 19.04 98.68 -11.84
N ARG A 703 20.34 98.80 -11.55
CA ARG A 703 21.26 97.65 -11.55
C ARG A 703 20.90 96.64 -10.46
N GLU A 704 20.54 97.11 -9.27
CA GLU A 704 20.13 96.22 -8.18
C GLU A 704 18.78 95.54 -8.50
N ALA A 705 17.85 96.25 -9.12
CA ALA A 705 16.58 95.68 -9.57
C ALA A 705 16.78 94.58 -10.64
N GLU A 706 17.68 94.79 -11.61
CA GLU A 706 18.02 93.75 -12.59
C GLU A 706 18.75 92.55 -11.95
N LYS A 707 19.60 92.78 -10.94
CA LYS A 707 20.25 91.71 -10.19
C LYS A 707 19.23 90.87 -9.40
N LEU A 708 18.30 91.51 -8.70
CA LEU A 708 17.22 90.84 -7.97
C LEU A 708 16.27 90.08 -8.91
N LYS A 709 16.04 90.60 -10.12
CA LYS A 709 15.26 89.90 -11.15
C LYS A 709 15.97 88.64 -11.62
N LEU A 710 17.29 88.71 -11.86
CA LEU A 710 18.09 87.54 -12.21
C LEU A 710 18.08 86.47 -11.10
N GLU A 711 18.20 86.89 -9.85
CA GLU A 711 18.14 85.99 -8.69
C GLU A 711 16.76 85.33 -8.53
N ARG A 712 15.67 86.09 -8.74
CA ARG A 712 14.31 85.56 -8.77
C ARG A 712 14.16 84.50 -9.87
N ASP A 713 14.68 84.78 -11.08
CA ASP A 713 14.59 83.85 -12.21
C ASP A 713 15.38 82.55 -11.95
N GLN A 714 16.54 82.66 -11.30
CA GLN A 714 17.32 81.50 -10.83
C GLN A 714 16.55 80.68 -9.79
N LEU A 715 15.97 81.33 -8.77
CA LEU A 715 15.16 80.65 -7.75
C LEU A 715 13.92 79.96 -8.36
N THR A 716 13.29 80.55 -9.37
CA THR A 716 12.18 79.89 -10.08
C THR A 716 12.64 78.65 -10.86
N ALA A 717 13.81 78.70 -11.50
CA ALA A 717 14.38 77.54 -12.19
C ALA A 717 14.74 76.41 -11.21
N GLU A 718 15.32 76.74 -10.05
CA GLU A 718 15.59 75.77 -8.99
C GLU A 718 14.29 75.16 -8.44
N LEU A 719 13.23 75.97 -8.27
CA LEU A 719 11.93 75.49 -7.82
C LEU A 719 11.29 74.52 -8.84
N GLU A 720 11.44 74.78 -10.14
CA GLU A 720 10.99 73.86 -11.19
C GLU A 720 11.79 72.56 -11.22
N ALA A 721 13.12 72.64 -11.11
CA ALA A 721 13.98 71.45 -10.99
C ALA A 721 13.62 70.60 -9.77
N ASN A 722 13.32 71.24 -8.63
CA ASN A 722 12.92 70.54 -7.41
C ASN A 722 11.53 69.90 -7.54
N LYS A 723 10.58 70.57 -8.22
CA LYS A 723 9.28 69.97 -8.58
C LYS A 723 9.46 68.74 -9.49
N GLN A 724 10.38 68.79 -10.44
CA GLN A 724 10.67 67.67 -11.33
C GLN A 724 11.33 66.50 -10.58
N SER A 725 12.28 66.78 -9.69
CA SER A 725 12.87 65.77 -8.80
C SER A 725 11.81 65.13 -7.88
N SER A 726 10.90 65.94 -7.32
CA SER A 726 9.78 65.42 -6.52
C SER A 726 8.86 64.48 -7.31
N LYS A 727 8.60 64.77 -8.60
CA LYS A 727 7.83 63.86 -9.48
C LYS A 727 8.55 62.54 -9.70
N GLN A 728 9.85 62.57 -9.97
CA GLN A 728 10.67 61.36 -10.10
C GLN A 728 10.65 60.54 -8.81
N PHE A 729 10.74 61.17 -7.64
CA PHE A 729 10.59 60.46 -6.35
C PHE A 729 9.24 59.79 -6.20
N THR A 730 8.14 60.44 -6.61
CA THR A 730 6.81 59.81 -6.55
C THR A 730 6.66 58.64 -7.52
N GLU A 731 7.26 58.71 -8.71
CA GLU A 731 7.27 57.62 -9.68
C GLU A 731 8.07 56.42 -9.15
N VAL A 732 9.27 56.65 -8.61
CA VAL A 732 10.10 55.60 -7.99
C VAL A 732 9.38 54.95 -6.80
N LEU A 733 8.64 55.73 -5.99
CA LEU A 733 7.83 55.17 -4.90
C LEU A 733 6.68 54.30 -5.41
N ALA A 734 6.04 54.68 -6.52
CA ALA A 734 4.99 53.88 -7.15
C ALA A 734 5.56 52.57 -7.73
N GLU A 735 6.71 52.62 -8.41
CA GLU A 735 7.40 51.43 -8.91
C GLU A 735 7.84 50.51 -7.78
N ARG A 736 8.41 51.06 -6.71
CA ARG A 736 8.78 50.29 -5.50
C ARG A 736 7.57 49.56 -4.93
N ASN A 737 6.43 50.24 -4.80
CA ASN A 737 5.20 49.63 -4.27
C ASN A 737 4.66 48.54 -5.21
N LYS A 738 4.76 48.73 -6.53
CA LYS A 738 4.41 47.69 -7.52
C LYS A 738 5.28 46.44 -7.35
N ILE A 739 6.60 46.61 -7.19
CA ILE A 739 7.54 45.52 -6.94
C ILE A 739 7.22 44.81 -5.62
N TYR A 740 6.86 45.53 -4.55
CA TYR A 740 6.43 44.91 -3.30
C TYR A 740 5.19 44.02 -3.47
N SER A 741 4.18 44.47 -4.23
CA SER A 741 3.00 43.65 -4.51
C SER A 741 3.34 42.41 -5.34
N GLU A 742 4.24 42.53 -6.33
CA GLU A 742 4.72 41.40 -7.12
C GLU A 742 5.51 40.39 -6.26
N LEU A 743 6.35 40.88 -5.34
CA LEU A 743 7.14 40.06 -4.45
C LEU A 743 6.27 39.31 -3.44
N GLN A 744 5.25 39.98 -2.89
CA GLN A 744 4.26 39.35 -2.02
C GLN A 744 3.46 38.25 -2.74
N ASN A 745 3.08 38.46 -4.00
CA ASN A 745 2.43 37.42 -4.80
C ASN A 745 3.36 36.21 -5.04
N LYS A 746 4.66 36.44 -5.22
CA LYS A 746 5.64 35.36 -5.36
C LYS A 746 5.89 34.62 -4.05
N GLU A 747 5.91 35.33 -2.93
CA GLU A 747 6.00 34.74 -1.59
C GLU A 747 4.81 33.81 -1.30
N ASN A 748 3.58 34.26 -1.57
CA ASN A 748 2.37 33.44 -1.48
C ASN A 748 2.45 32.19 -2.38
N GLN A 749 3.01 32.34 -3.59
CA GLN A 749 3.19 31.23 -4.52
C GLN A 749 4.21 30.20 -4.00
N VAL A 750 5.30 30.66 -3.37
CA VAL A 750 6.30 29.80 -2.72
C VAL A 750 5.71 29.09 -1.50
N GLN A 751 4.91 29.79 -0.68
CA GLN A 751 4.24 29.20 0.49
C GLN A 751 3.27 28.09 0.07
N TYR A 752 2.46 28.32 -0.97
CA TYR A 752 1.58 27.29 -1.55
C TYR A 752 2.36 26.07 -2.06
N LEU A 753 3.48 26.29 -2.76
CA LEU A 753 4.33 25.19 -3.23
C LEU A 753 4.97 24.43 -2.06
N SER A 754 5.36 25.13 -0.99
CA SER A 754 5.93 24.52 0.22
C SER A 754 4.91 23.62 0.92
N GLU A 755 3.65 24.07 1.07
CA GLU A 755 2.57 23.24 1.61
C GLU A 755 2.27 22.01 0.74
N LEU A 756 2.32 22.18 -0.58
CA LEU A 756 2.12 21.06 -1.51
C LEU A 756 3.25 20.02 -1.39
N ILE A 757 4.50 20.47 -1.24
CA ILE A 757 5.66 19.59 -0.99
C ILE A 757 5.48 18.85 0.35
N ALA A 758 5.10 19.55 1.42
CA ALA A 758 4.87 18.93 2.73
C ALA A 758 3.78 17.85 2.68
N LYS A 759 2.67 18.10 1.97
CA LYS A 759 1.62 17.09 1.74
C LYS A 759 2.14 15.89 0.96
N LYS A 760 2.97 16.10 -0.07
CA LYS A 760 3.57 15.01 -0.86
C LYS A 760 4.58 14.19 -0.07
N ASP A 761 5.34 14.81 0.83
CA ASP A 761 6.24 14.09 1.74
C ASP A 761 5.47 13.25 2.77
N GLN A 762 4.35 13.78 3.29
CA GLN A 762 3.46 13.00 4.17
C GLN A 762 2.83 11.81 3.43
N GLU A 763 2.35 11.99 2.18
CA GLU A 763 1.85 10.89 1.34
C GLU A 763 2.94 9.83 1.09
N LYS A 764 4.17 10.25 0.81
CA LYS A 764 5.32 9.37 0.62
C LYS A 764 5.65 8.59 1.89
N GLU A 765 5.62 9.23 3.06
CA GLU A 765 5.85 8.56 4.35
C GLU A 765 4.75 7.53 4.64
N ASN A 766 3.49 7.87 4.40
CA ASN A 766 2.36 6.94 4.51
C ASN A 766 2.51 5.72 3.58
N LEU A 767 2.94 5.95 2.33
CA LEU A 767 3.19 4.88 1.37
C LEU A 767 4.38 4.00 1.80
N MET A 768 5.45 4.60 2.31
CA MET A 768 6.61 3.87 2.83
C MET A 768 6.26 3.01 4.05
N ASN A 769 5.42 3.54 4.95
CA ASN A 769 4.89 2.80 6.10
C ASN A 769 3.99 1.63 5.66
N SER A 770 3.14 1.84 4.65
CA SER A 770 2.33 0.77 4.05
C SER A 770 3.19 -0.32 3.41
N TYR A 771 4.22 0.08 2.65
CA TYR A 771 5.17 -0.85 2.04
C TYR A 771 5.97 -1.65 3.08
N SER A 772 6.38 -1.01 4.18
CA SER A 772 7.05 -1.68 5.30
C SER A 772 6.15 -2.73 5.97
N LYS A 773 4.87 -2.42 6.18
CA LYS A 773 3.88 -3.38 6.69
C LYS A 773 3.71 -4.58 5.74
N LEU A 774 3.60 -4.32 4.43
CA LEU A 774 3.49 -5.37 3.42
C LEU A 774 4.73 -6.28 3.38
N LEU A 775 5.94 -5.71 3.53
CA LEU A 775 7.17 -6.49 3.63
C LEU A 775 7.20 -7.41 4.86
N VAL A 776 6.68 -6.94 6.00
CA VAL A 776 6.55 -7.77 7.21
C VAL A 776 5.55 -8.90 7.01
N GLU A 777 4.42 -8.64 6.34
CA GLU A 777 3.45 -9.68 5.99
C GLU A 777 4.03 -10.72 5.02
N HIS A 778 4.77 -10.29 4.00
CA HIS A 778 5.44 -11.20 3.07
C HIS A 778 6.49 -12.08 3.78
N ARG A 779 7.21 -11.53 4.77
CA ARG A 779 8.12 -12.33 5.61
C ARG A 779 7.37 -13.39 6.41
N LYS A 780 6.20 -13.06 6.98
CA LYS A 780 5.35 -14.03 7.70
C LYS A 780 4.82 -15.10 6.75
N GLN A 781 4.39 -14.75 5.54
CA GLN A 781 3.96 -15.71 4.52
C GLN A 781 5.10 -16.66 4.13
N ASN A 782 6.32 -16.16 3.95
CA ASN A 782 7.48 -17.00 3.69
C ASN A 782 7.80 -17.95 4.85
N GLU A 783 7.62 -17.51 6.10
CA GLU A 783 7.80 -18.38 7.27
C GLU A 783 6.74 -19.50 7.32
N ILE A 784 5.49 -19.18 6.97
CA ILE A 784 4.41 -20.17 6.85
C ILE A 784 4.71 -21.16 5.72
N LEU A 785 5.15 -20.68 4.55
CA LEU A 785 5.55 -21.54 3.43
C LEU A 785 6.70 -22.46 3.83
N LYS A 786 7.69 -21.97 4.58
CA LYS A 786 8.78 -22.80 5.10
C LYS A 786 8.24 -23.92 6.02
N LYS A 787 7.35 -23.60 6.96
CA LYS A 787 6.71 -24.59 7.83
C LYS A 787 5.89 -25.61 7.02
N LEU A 788 5.17 -25.16 6.00
CA LEU A 788 4.42 -26.05 5.09
C LEU A 788 5.35 -27.01 4.33
N THR A 789 6.50 -26.52 3.85
CA THR A 789 7.49 -27.38 3.19
C THR A 789 8.12 -28.39 4.14
N GLU A 790 8.35 -28.01 5.40
CA GLU A 790 8.86 -28.92 6.44
C GLU A 790 7.84 -30.01 6.77
N GLU A 791 6.55 -29.68 6.93
CA GLU A 791 5.48 -30.66 7.12
C GLU A 791 5.26 -31.55 5.88
N SER A 792 5.34 -31.00 4.67
CA SER A 792 5.29 -31.78 3.42
C SER A 792 6.43 -32.81 3.35
N ASN A 793 7.64 -32.43 3.76
CA ASN A 793 8.78 -33.34 3.82
C ASN A 793 8.60 -34.43 4.89
N LYS A 794 8.00 -34.10 6.05
CA LYS A 794 7.63 -35.11 7.07
C LYS A 794 6.60 -36.10 6.52
N ILE A 795 5.59 -35.63 5.81
CA ILE A 795 4.58 -36.50 5.17
C ILE A 795 5.24 -37.41 4.13
N LYS A 796 6.15 -36.89 3.30
CA LYS A 796 6.91 -37.71 2.34
C LYS A 796 7.72 -38.80 3.05
N HIS A 797 8.39 -38.46 4.14
CA HIS A 797 9.15 -39.43 4.93
C HIS A 797 8.24 -40.51 5.55
N LEU A 798 7.09 -40.13 6.09
CA LEU A 798 6.12 -41.08 6.63
C LEU A 798 5.55 -42.01 5.54
N ASN A 799 5.25 -41.47 4.36
CA ASN A 799 4.79 -42.27 3.23
C ASN A 799 5.86 -43.26 2.75
N GLU A 800 7.13 -42.86 2.75
CA GLU A 800 8.24 -43.75 2.43
C GLU A 800 8.39 -44.87 3.47
N GLN A 801 8.22 -44.57 4.76
CA GLN A 801 8.18 -45.59 5.81
C GLN A 801 6.99 -46.55 5.64
N ILE A 802 5.81 -46.05 5.29
CA ILE A 802 4.63 -46.89 5.01
C ILE A 802 4.92 -47.82 3.82
N ALA A 803 5.48 -47.30 2.73
CA ALA A 803 5.85 -48.10 1.57
C ALA A 803 6.86 -49.21 1.91
N GLN A 804 7.87 -48.90 2.74
CA GLN A 804 8.82 -49.90 3.25
C GLN A 804 8.10 -50.97 4.09
N LYS A 805 7.16 -50.59 4.96
CA LYS A 805 6.38 -51.54 5.77
C LYS A 805 5.47 -52.43 4.94
N ASP A 806 4.86 -51.90 3.88
CA ASP A 806 4.07 -52.69 2.94
C ASP A 806 4.94 -53.67 2.14
N GLN A 807 6.15 -53.27 1.76
CA GLN A 807 7.12 -54.17 1.12
C GLN A 807 7.57 -55.28 2.08
N GLU A 808 7.88 -54.97 3.34
CA GLU A 808 8.19 -55.96 4.38
C GLU A 808 7.03 -56.94 4.60
N LYS A 809 5.80 -56.43 4.65
CA LYS A 809 4.58 -57.24 4.76
C LYS A 809 4.43 -58.17 3.56
N GLU A 810 4.61 -57.71 2.33
CA GLU A 810 4.51 -58.58 1.14
C GLU A 810 5.63 -59.63 1.10
N ASN A 811 6.85 -59.27 1.51
CA ASN A 811 7.96 -60.23 1.66
C ASN A 811 7.64 -61.31 2.69
N LEU A 812 7.03 -60.92 3.82
CA LEU A 812 6.59 -61.85 4.86
C LEU A 812 5.45 -62.74 4.34
N MET A 813 4.46 -62.19 3.64
CA MET A 813 3.37 -62.94 3.03
C MET A 813 3.87 -63.93 1.96
N SER A 814 4.85 -63.52 1.15
CA SER A 814 5.53 -64.39 0.17
C SER A 814 6.25 -65.54 0.87
N SER A 815 6.92 -65.27 2.00
CA SER A 815 7.57 -66.28 2.83
C SER A 815 6.55 -67.25 3.44
N TYR A 816 5.42 -66.75 3.96
CA TYR A 816 4.32 -67.59 4.45
C TYR A 816 3.72 -68.46 3.35
N ARG A 817 3.49 -67.93 2.14
CA ARG A 817 2.99 -68.71 1.00
C ARG A 817 3.96 -69.83 0.63
N LYS A 818 5.28 -69.56 0.61
CA LYS A 818 6.31 -70.59 0.37
C LYS A 818 6.31 -71.67 1.44
N LEU A 819 6.24 -71.30 2.71
CA LEU A 819 6.18 -72.24 3.83
C LEU A 819 4.91 -73.10 3.78
N LEU A 820 3.77 -72.51 3.43
CA LEU A 820 2.51 -73.23 3.25
C LEU A 820 2.60 -74.26 2.12
N ALA A 821 3.21 -73.88 0.98
CA ALA A 821 3.46 -74.80 -0.12
C ALA A 821 4.43 -75.93 0.25
N GLU A 822 5.43 -75.65 1.10
CA GLU A 822 6.33 -76.67 1.63
C GLU A 822 5.62 -77.64 2.58
N HIS A 823 4.75 -77.14 3.47
CA HIS A 823 3.89 -77.98 4.30
C HIS A 823 2.96 -78.87 3.46
N GLN A 824 2.35 -78.33 2.40
CA GLN A 824 1.53 -79.11 1.48
C GLN A 824 2.33 -80.24 0.81
N LYS A 825 3.57 -79.96 0.38
CA LYS A 825 4.48 -80.99 -0.16
C LYS A 825 4.82 -82.05 0.89
N GLN A 826 5.05 -81.66 2.14
CA GLN A 826 5.30 -82.61 3.22
C GLN A 826 4.08 -83.50 3.48
N ASP A 827 2.88 -82.96 3.44
CA ASP A 827 1.63 -83.73 3.56
C ASP A 827 1.44 -84.70 2.38
N GLU A 828 1.81 -84.31 1.16
CA GLU A 828 1.83 -85.20 0.00
C GLU A 828 2.83 -86.35 0.17
N ILE A 829 4.06 -86.05 0.61
CA ILE A 829 5.08 -87.06 0.92
C ILE A 829 4.60 -88.01 2.04
N LEU A 830 3.93 -87.49 3.07
CA LEU A 830 3.34 -88.32 4.13
C LEU A 830 2.22 -89.22 3.60
N LYS A 831 1.36 -88.71 2.71
CA LYS A 831 0.32 -89.53 2.04
C LYS A 831 0.95 -90.62 1.17
N GLU A 832 1.98 -90.30 0.39
CA GLU A 832 2.73 -91.29 -0.39
C GLU A 832 3.40 -92.33 0.51
N SER A 833 4.03 -91.90 1.61
CA SER A 833 4.61 -92.81 2.61
C SER A 833 3.57 -93.74 3.22
N ASN A 834 2.38 -93.23 3.54
CA ASN A 834 1.27 -94.03 4.05
C ASN A 834 0.73 -95.00 2.99
N ASN A 835 0.64 -94.58 1.73
CA ASN A 835 0.26 -95.45 0.61
C ASN A 835 1.27 -96.58 0.42
N LEU A 836 2.58 -96.28 0.45
CA LEU A 836 3.64 -97.28 0.38
C LEU A 836 3.60 -98.24 1.58
N LYS A 837 3.34 -97.76 2.80
CA LYS A 837 3.15 -98.63 3.98
C LYS A 837 1.96 -99.57 3.80
N MET A 838 0.83 -99.07 3.29
CA MET A 838 -0.34 -99.91 2.99
C MET A 838 -0.05 -100.92 1.89
N GLU A 839 0.70 -100.53 0.85
CA GLU A 839 1.13 -101.44 -0.21
C GLU A 839 2.04 -102.54 0.32
N ILE A 840 3.01 -102.20 1.18
CA ILE A 840 3.88 -103.18 1.87
C ILE A 840 3.03 -104.12 2.72
N LEU A 841 2.07 -103.60 3.51
CA LEU A 841 1.19 -104.43 4.34
C LEU A 841 0.33 -105.39 3.51
N ILE A 842 -0.16 -104.94 2.35
CA ILE A 842 -0.89 -105.80 1.39
C ILE A 842 0.04 -106.87 0.81
N ARG A 843 1.27 -106.52 0.45
CA ARG A 843 2.29 -107.47 -0.03
C ARG A 843 2.65 -108.49 1.04
N ASP A 844 2.86 -108.07 2.28
CA ASP A 844 3.14 -108.96 3.42
C ASP A 844 1.98 -109.93 3.66
N LYS A 845 0.73 -109.46 3.60
CA LYS A 845 -0.44 -110.32 3.69
C LYS A 845 -0.51 -111.33 2.54
N ARG A 846 -0.13 -110.93 1.33
CA ARG A 846 -0.04 -111.83 0.17
C ARG A 846 1.08 -112.86 0.34
N VAL A 847 2.24 -112.46 0.86
CA VAL A 847 3.35 -113.36 1.19
C VAL A 847 2.91 -114.36 2.25
N GLN A 848 2.20 -113.93 3.30
CA GLN A 848 1.62 -114.83 4.32
C GLN A 848 0.62 -115.82 3.72
N GLN A 849 -0.26 -115.37 2.81
CA GLN A 849 -1.19 -116.26 2.11
C GLN A 849 -0.47 -117.28 1.23
N LEU A 850 0.54 -116.85 0.48
CA LEU A 850 1.37 -117.74 -0.34
C LEU A 850 2.16 -118.72 0.52
N GLN A 851 2.69 -118.29 1.66
CA GLN A 851 3.38 -119.15 2.61
C GLN A 851 2.42 -120.19 3.18
N LYS A 852 1.20 -119.79 3.57
CA LYS A 852 0.17 -120.71 4.05
C LYS A 852 -0.20 -121.74 2.98
N ALA A 853 -0.39 -121.31 1.73
CA ALA A 853 -0.67 -122.22 0.62
C ALA A 853 0.51 -123.17 0.32
N LEU A 854 1.75 -122.68 0.47
CA LEU A 854 2.96 -123.50 0.35
C LEU A 854 3.05 -124.54 1.48
N ASP A 855 2.72 -124.15 2.71
CA ASP A 855 2.70 -125.06 3.86
C ASP A 855 1.58 -126.11 3.72
N GLU A 856 0.38 -125.72 3.27
CA GLU A 856 -0.73 -126.61 2.94
C GLU A 856 -0.30 -127.62 1.85
N CYS A 857 0.26 -127.15 0.75
CA CYS A 857 0.75 -128.01 -0.33
C CYS A 857 1.90 -128.93 0.14
N SER A 858 2.78 -128.45 1.03
CA SER A 858 3.81 -129.26 1.67
C SER A 858 3.22 -130.37 2.55
N THR A 859 2.16 -130.06 3.33
CA THR A 859 1.45 -131.07 4.12
C THR A 859 0.72 -132.09 3.24
N GLU A 860 0.11 -131.66 2.14
CA GLU A 860 -0.49 -132.56 1.14
C GLU A 860 0.57 -133.48 0.52
N ILE A 861 1.73 -132.94 0.14
CA ILE A 861 2.86 -133.75 -0.36
C ILE A 861 3.31 -134.77 0.68
N GLN A 862 3.40 -134.40 1.96
CA GLN A 862 3.74 -135.35 3.04
C GLN A 862 2.66 -136.41 3.25
N GLN A 863 1.39 -136.03 3.14
CA GLN A 863 0.28 -136.97 3.18
C GLN A 863 0.38 -137.96 2.00
N TYR A 864 0.57 -137.47 0.77
CA TYR A 864 0.76 -138.33 -0.39
C TYR A 864 1.99 -139.22 -0.29
N LYS A 865 3.09 -138.75 0.30
CA LYS A 865 4.26 -139.60 0.60
C LYS A 865 3.91 -140.71 1.60
N THR A 866 3.13 -140.40 2.62
CA THR A 866 2.68 -141.37 3.63
C THR A 866 1.74 -142.40 3.02
N ASP A 867 0.79 -141.95 2.21
CA ASP A 867 -0.14 -142.81 1.49
C ASP A 867 0.61 -143.71 0.50
N LEU A 868 1.56 -143.15 -0.25
CA LEU A 868 2.42 -143.92 -1.16
C LEU A 868 3.23 -144.98 -0.42
N ALA A 869 3.84 -144.65 0.72
CA ALA A 869 4.52 -145.63 1.57
C ALA A 869 3.56 -146.71 2.12
N SER A 870 2.30 -146.36 2.39
CA SER A 870 1.27 -147.32 2.79
C SER A 870 0.86 -148.26 1.65
N TYR A 871 0.76 -147.74 0.42
CA TYR A 871 0.50 -148.53 -0.78
C TYR A 871 1.69 -149.42 -1.11
N GLU A 872 2.93 -148.94 -0.99
CA GLU A 872 4.13 -149.77 -1.12
C GLU A 872 4.12 -150.92 -0.11
N LYS A 873 3.76 -150.67 1.16
CA LYS A 873 3.57 -151.74 2.16
C LYS A 873 2.46 -152.72 1.76
N GLN A 874 1.34 -152.24 1.21
CA GLN A 874 0.28 -153.12 0.72
C GLN A 874 0.73 -153.95 -0.47
N CYS A 875 1.49 -153.36 -1.40
CA CYS A 875 2.12 -154.05 -2.52
C CYS A 875 3.13 -155.10 -2.02
N ASP A 876 3.92 -154.80 -0.99
CA ASP A 876 4.83 -155.76 -0.36
C ASP A 876 4.07 -156.91 0.32
N ILE A 877 2.94 -156.62 0.99
CA ILE A 877 2.05 -157.63 1.56
C ILE A 877 1.47 -158.49 0.44
N LEU A 878 0.96 -157.87 -0.63
CA LEU A 878 0.43 -158.56 -1.82
C LEU A 878 1.50 -159.43 -2.48
N ALA A 879 2.72 -158.93 -2.62
CA ALA A 879 3.87 -159.67 -3.14
C ALA A 879 4.21 -160.86 -2.25
N ARG A 880 4.19 -160.71 -0.91
CA ARG A 880 4.35 -161.83 0.02
C ARG A 880 3.21 -162.83 -0.07
N THR A 881 1.95 -162.40 -0.17
CA THR A 881 0.81 -163.30 -0.35
C THR A 881 0.86 -164.01 -1.70
N LEU A 882 1.30 -163.35 -2.77
CA LEU A 882 1.53 -163.96 -4.07
C LEU A 882 2.68 -164.97 -4.00
N GLN A 883 3.77 -164.66 -3.29
CA GLN A 883 4.87 -165.61 -3.07
C GLN A 883 4.44 -166.80 -2.20
N THR A 884 3.53 -166.59 -1.25
CA THR A 884 2.92 -167.67 -0.46
C THR A 884 2.01 -168.52 -1.33
N LEU A 885 1.18 -167.90 -2.18
CA LEU A 885 0.35 -168.58 -3.17
C LEU A 885 1.18 -169.32 -4.22
N ASP A 886 2.31 -168.78 -4.67
CA ASP A 886 3.24 -169.46 -5.57
C ASP A 886 3.94 -170.64 -4.87
N SER A 887 4.23 -170.53 -3.57
CA SER A 887 4.73 -171.65 -2.76
C SER A 887 3.66 -172.72 -2.52
N ASP A 888 2.40 -172.33 -2.35
CA ASP A 888 1.26 -173.24 -2.24
C ASP A 888 0.93 -173.88 -3.61
N TYR A 889 1.12 -173.13 -4.71
CA TYR A 889 0.99 -173.61 -6.08
C TYR A 889 2.09 -174.63 -6.40
N ALA A 890 3.34 -174.36 -6.02
CA ALA A 890 4.47 -175.30 -6.16
C ALA A 890 4.31 -176.60 -5.33
N ASN A 891 3.57 -176.55 -4.20
CA ASN A 891 3.25 -177.74 -3.40
C ASN A 891 2.03 -178.54 -3.92
N SER A 892 1.24 -177.98 -4.85
CA SER A 892 0.04 -178.61 -5.39
C SER A 892 0.25 -179.33 -6.74
N GLU A 893 1.47 -179.35 -7.29
CA GLU A 893 1.81 -179.87 -8.62
C GLU A 893 2.25 -181.37 -8.65
N LYS A 894 1.67 -182.22 -7.79
CA LYS A 894 1.78 -183.70 -7.87
C LYS A 894 0.40 -184.37 -7.73
N LYS A 895 -0.48 -184.22 -8.72
CA LYS A 895 -1.54 -185.18 -9.14
C LYS A 895 -2.41 -184.60 -10.27
N ARG A 896 -2.10 -185.02 -11.51
CA ARG A 896 -3.04 -185.45 -12.58
C ARG A 896 -4.13 -184.45 -13.12
N PRO A 897 -4.67 -184.67 -14.34
CA PRO A 897 -4.49 -183.70 -15.43
C PRO A 897 -5.76 -183.34 -16.25
N LEU A 898 -5.59 -182.41 -17.21
CA LEU A 898 -6.28 -182.26 -18.52
C LEU A 898 -7.81 -181.98 -18.58
N SER A 899 -8.20 -180.78 -19.02
CA SER A 899 -8.84 -180.56 -20.35
C SER A 899 -9.01 -179.09 -20.75
N PHE A 900 -8.45 -178.77 -21.91
CA PHE A 900 -8.70 -177.73 -22.92
C PHE A 900 -10.09 -177.03 -23.00
N GLY A 901 -10.08 -175.73 -23.35
CA GLY A 901 -10.93 -175.19 -24.45
C GLY A 901 -11.77 -173.90 -24.22
N ALA A 902 -11.36 -172.79 -24.88
CA ALA A 902 -12.15 -171.63 -25.35
C ALA A 902 -12.73 -170.65 -24.29
N ALA A 903 -12.90 -169.34 -24.49
CA ALA A 903 -12.59 -168.39 -25.55
C ALA A 903 -12.74 -166.94 -24.99
N LEU A 904 -12.15 -166.00 -25.73
CA LEU A 904 -12.22 -164.54 -25.68
C LEU A 904 -13.60 -163.91 -25.39
N SER A 905 -13.57 -162.63 -24.95
CA SER A 905 -14.36 -161.48 -25.47
C SER A 905 -14.92 -160.62 -24.33
N SER A 906 -14.29 -159.48 -24.02
CA SER A 906 -14.69 -158.12 -24.45
C SER A 906 -15.38 -157.37 -23.30
N LYS A 907 -14.79 -156.33 -22.69
CA LYS A 907 -14.40 -155.02 -23.25
C LYS A 907 -15.62 -154.25 -23.76
N ASN A 908 -15.89 -153.11 -23.08
CA ASN A 908 -16.76 -151.95 -23.44
C ASN A 908 -17.84 -151.67 -22.37
N LEU A 909 -18.06 -150.43 -21.91
CA LEU A 909 -17.35 -149.17 -22.08
C LEU A 909 -17.95 -148.22 -21.02
N TYR A 910 -17.12 -147.79 -20.09
CA TYR A 910 -17.36 -146.71 -19.14
C TYR A 910 -17.34 -145.37 -19.91
N THR A 911 -18.47 -144.93 -20.47
CA THR A 911 -18.58 -143.63 -21.18
C THR A 911 -19.93 -142.94 -20.94
N LYS A 912 -20.34 -142.80 -19.68
CA LYS A 912 -21.54 -142.00 -19.35
C LYS A 912 -21.47 -141.07 -18.13
N ASN A 913 -20.37 -141.05 -17.37
CA ASN A 913 -20.20 -140.16 -16.21
C ASN A 913 -19.10 -139.09 -16.34
N THR A 914 -18.37 -139.05 -17.46
CA THR A 914 -17.31 -138.04 -17.71
C THR A 914 -17.80 -136.83 -18.53
N THR A 915 -18.92 -136.93 -19.24
CA THR A 915 -19.47 -135.83 -20.05
C THR A 915 -20.27 -134.82 -19.23
N THR A 916 -20.90 -135.23 -18.13
CA THR A 916 -21.65 -134.33 -17.25
C THR A 916 -20.73 -133.50 -16.34
N LEU A 917 -19.63 -134.09 -15.86
CA LEU A 917 -18.64 -133.39 -15.03
C LEU A 917 -17.81 -132.38 -15.83
N ASN A 918 -17.46 -132.71 -17.08
CA ASN A 918 -16.74 -131.78 -17.96
C ASN A 918 -17.62 -130.63 -18.48
N TYR A 919 -18.94 -130.81 -18.63
CA TYR A 919 -19.84 -129.70 -18.94
C TYR A 919 -20.01 -128.75 -17.75
N GLN A 920 -20.06 -129.29 -16.53
CA GLN A 920 -20.24 -128.50 -15.30
C GLN A 920 -18.98 -127.66 -14.97
N ILE A 921 -17.79 -128.24 -15.14
CA ILE A 921 -16.50 -127.55 -15.02
C ILE A 921 -16.32 -126.51 -16.15
N PHE A 922 -16.80 -126.78 -17.37
CA PHE A 922 -16.76 -125.80 -18.47
C PHE A 922 -17.71 -124.62 -18.23
N THR A 923 -18.91 -124.84 -17.68
CA THR A 923 -19.85 -123.76 -17.35
C THR A 923 -19.42 -122.92 -16.15
N GLU A 924 -18.79 -123.51 -15.13
CA GLU A 924 -18.23 -122.75 -14.00
C GLU A 924 -17.01 -121.91 -14.41
N ASN A 925 -16.12 -122.47 -15.25
CA ASN A 925 -14.98 -121.72 -15.78
C ASN A 925 -15.41 -120.59 -16.72
N LEU A 926 -16.49 -120.75 -17.50
CA LEU A 926 -17.02 -119.67 -18.34
C LEU A 926 -17.69 -118.55 -17.51
N GLY A 927 -18.33 -118.91 -16.38
CA GLY A 927 -18.90 -117.95 -15.43
C GLY A 927 -17.83 -117.13 -14.68
N GLN A 928 -16.74 -117.78 -14.26
CA GLN A 928 -15.60 -117.09 -13.64
C GLN A 928 -14.87 -116.17 -14.62
N MET A 929 -14.72 -116.57 -15.89
CA MET A 929 -14.09 -115.73 -16.92
C MET A 929 -14.93 -114.49 -17.27
N GLN A 930 -16.26 -114.57 -17.19
CA GLN A 930 -17.16 -113.42 -17.37
C GLN A 930 -17.16 -112.48 -16.17
N GLN A 931 -17.03 -113.00 -14.94
CA GLN A 931 -16.82 -112.16 -13.75
C GLN A 931 -15.45 -111.47 -13.76
N GLU A 932 -14.38 -112.17 -14.16
CA GLU A 932 -13.06 -111.55 -14.34
C GLU A 932 -13.06 -110.48 -15.43
N ASN A 933 -13.72 -110.70 -16.58
CA ASN A 933 -13.82 -109.67 -17.62
C ASN A 933 -14.65 -108.45 -17.19
N ASN A 934 -15.68 -108.62 -16.36
CA ASN A 934 -16.44 -107.51 -15.81
C ASN A 934 -15.65 -106.74 -14.73
N LEU A 935 -14.89 -107.43 -13.88
CA LEU A 935 -13.96 -106.80 -12.93
C LEU A 935 -12.82 -106.07 -13.67
N LYS A 936 -12.28 -106.65 -14.74
CA LYS A 936 -11.22 -106.03 -15.55
C LYS A 936 -11.70 -104.77 -16.28
N LYS A 937 -12.94 -104.76 -16.81
CA LYS A 937 -13.59 -103.54 -17.34
C LYS A 937 -13.85 -102.47 -16.28
N THR A 938 -13.94 -102.84 -15.00
CA THR A 938 -14.14 -101.89 -13.89
C THR A 938 -12.79 -101.35 -13.36
N ILE A 939 -11.69 -102.09 -13.56
CA ILE A 939 -10.34 -101.73 -13.13
C ILE A 939 -9.54 -100.98 -14.22
N GLU A 940 -9.83 -101.19 -15.51
CA GLU A 940 -9.09 -100.56 -16.62
C GLU A 940 -9.48 -99.10 -16.96
N ASN A 941 -10.35 -98.42 -16.18
CA ASN A 941 -10.67 -97.02 -16.48
C ASN A 941 -10.94 -96.07 -15.28
N PRO A 942 -10.01 -95.95 -14.32
CA PRO A 942 -10.11 -94.93 -13.27
C PRO A 942 -9.98 -93.49 -13.82
N GLU A 943 -9.34 -93.30 -14.98
CA GLU A 943 -9.11 -91.99 -15.62
C GLU A 943 -10.39 -91.27 -16.06
N ASN A 944 -11.43 -92.00 -16.48
CA ASN A 944 -12.70 -91.38 -16.86
C ASN A 944 -13.51 -90.88 -15.66
N SER A 945 -13.35 -91.49 -14.48
CA SER A 945 -14.02 -91.04 -13.24
C SER A 945 -13.35 -89.80 -12.64
N THR A 946 -12.02 -89.70 -12.72
CA THR A 946 -11.26 -88.51 -12.30
C THR A 946 -11.40 -87.36 -13.29
N ARG A 947 -11.43 -87.60 -14.60
CA ARG A 947 -11.73 -86.56 -15.60
C ARG A 947 -13.14 -85.99 -15.45
N LYS A 948 -14.14 -86.83 -15.14
CA LYS A 948 -15.50 -86.34 -14.88
C LYS A 948 -15.56 -85.46 -13.63
N ARG A 949 -14.89 -85.84 -12.53
CA ARG A 949 -14.80 -85.00 -11.33
C ARG A 949 -14.01 -83.71 -11.53
N GLN A 950 -12.95 -83.72 -12.35
CA GLN A 950 -12.21 -82.51 -12.71
C GLN A 950 -13.06 -81.55 -13.56
N ASN A 951 -13.82 -82.08 -14.52
CA ASN A 951 -14.73 -81.26 -15.33
C ASN A 951 -15.90 -80.70 -14.50
N ASP A 952 -16.45 -81.48 -13.56
CA ASP A 952 -17.51 -81.03 -12.67
C ASP A 952 -16.99 -79.90 -11.74
N PHE A 953 -15.77 -80.01 -11.21
CA PHE A 953 -15.13 -78.95 -10.41
C PHE A 953 -14.83 -77.67 -11.23
N PHE A 954 -14.41 -77.82 -12.50
CA PHE A 954 -14.19 -76.68 -13.38
C PHE A 954 -15.48 -75.94 -13.72
N ASN A 955 -16.58 -76.68 -13.94
CA ASN A 955 -17.89 -76.10 -14.21
C ASN A 955 -18.48 -75.40 -12.98
N GLU A 956 -18.24 -75.91 -11.77
CA GLU A 956 -18.67 -75.27 -10.52
C GLU A 956 -17.94 -73.93 -10.27
N ASN A 957 -16.63 -73.88 -10.54
CA ASN A 957 -15.85 -72.63 -10.46
C ASN A 957 -16.30 -71.60 -11.52
N LEU A 958 -16.62 -72.05 -12.75
CA LEU A 958 -17.13 -71.16 -13.79
C LEU A 958 -18.51 -70.57 -13.42
N ALA A 959 -19.36 -71.36 -12.74
CA ALA A 959 -20.64 -70.91 -12.23
C ALA A 959 -20.48 -69.89 -11.09
N PHE A 960 -19.49 -70.10 -10.21
CA PHE A 960 -19.17 -69.15 -9.13
C PHE A 960 -18.66 -67.80 -9.67
N GLU A 961 -17.79 -67.83 -10.68
CA GLU A 961 -17.24 -66.60 -11.30
C GLU A 961 -18.32 -65.79 -12.05
N ASN A 962 -19.27 -66.46 -12.70
CA ASN A 962 -20.42 -65.81 -13.34
C ASN A 962 -21.41 -65.22 -12.31
N ASN A 963 -21.57 -65.85 -11.15
CA ASN A 963 -22.37 -65.29 -10.06
C ASN A 963 -21.71 -64.05 -9.42
N LEU A 964 -20.37 -64.03 -9.33
CA LEU A 964 -19.61 -62.87 -8.86
C LEU A 964 -19.77 -61.66 -9.80
N LYS A 965 -19.66 -61.89 -11.12
CA LYS A 965 -19.87 -60.85 -12.15
C LYS A 965 -21.30 -60.30 -12.15
N ASN A 966 -22.31 -61.12 -11.87
CA ASN A 966 -23.69 -60.66 -11.71
C ASN A 966 -23.92 -59.86 -10.42
N TYR A 967 -23.18 -60.17 -9.35
CA TYR A 967 -23.25 -59.42 -8.10
C TYR A 967 -22.65 -58.00 -8.25
N GLU A 968 -21.54 -57.86 -8.98
CA GLU A 968 -20.93 -56.55 -9.28
C GLU A 968 -21.81 -55.71 -10.23
N LYS A 969 -22.45 -56.34 -11.22
CA LYS A 969 -23.35 -55.66 -12.17
C LYS A 969 -24.64 -55.13 -11.51
N ASN A 970 -25.08 -55.73 -10.39
CA ASN A 970 -26.25 -55.29 -9.64
C ASN A 970 -25.93 -54.20 -8.59
N LYS A 971 -24.66 -54.04 -8.19
CA LYS A 971 -24.25 -52.97 -7.26
C LYS A 971 -24.27 -51.58 -7.91
N GLY A 972 -24.10 -51.49 -9.23
CA GLY A 972 -24.13 -50.24 -10.00
C GLY A 972 -25.53 -49.74 -10.39
N LYS A 973 -26.62 -50.42 -10.01
CA LYS A 973 -28.01 -50.03 -10.36
C LYS A 973 -28.86 -49.60 -9.16
N ALA A 974 -28.29 -49.54 -7.96
CA ALA A 974 -29.00 -49.24 -6.71
C ALA A 974 -28.76 -47.82 -6.18
N VAL A 975 -28.17 -46.91 -6.98
CA VAL A 975 -27.87 -45.53 -6.55
C VAL A 975 -28.78 -44.47 -7.25
N ASP A 976 -29.59 -44.85 -8.24
CA ASP A 976 -30.44 -43.90 -9.00
C ASP A 976 -31.93 -43.92 -8.60
N VAL A 977 -32.27 -44.22 -7.35
CA VAL A 977 -33.66 -44.14 -6.86
C VAL A 977 -33.71 -43.60 -5.44
N GLU A 978 -33.51 -42.30 -5.27
CA GLU A 978 -34.16 -41.49 -4.23
C GLU A 978 -33.85 -40.00 -4.48
N LEU A 979 -34.80 -39.30 -5.12
CA LEU A 979 -35.33 -38.00 -4.70
C LEU A 979 -36.20 -37.44 -5.84
N GLY A 980 -37.51 -37.44 -5.61
CA GLY A 980 -38.48 -36.74 -6.43
C GLY A 980 -39.06 -35.52 -5.70
N ASN A 981 -39.44 -34.52 -6.51
CA ASN A 981 -40.39 -33.41 -6.27
C ASN A 981 -39.91 -32.27 -5.35
N GLU A 982 -40.05 -30.98 -5.69
CA GLU A 982 -41.19 -30.25 -6.27
C GLU A 982 -40.77 -28.97 -7.07
N ASN A 983 -41.56 -28.65 -8.12
CA ASN A 983 -42.03 -27.31 -8.62
C ASN A 983 -41.03 -26.14 -8.81
N HIS A 984 -40.99 -25.33 -9.88
CA HIS A 984 -42.03 -24.78 -10.76
C HIS A 984 -41.39 -24.14 -12.02
N LYS A 985 -42.09 -24.24 -13.16
CA LYS A 985 -42.21 -23.28 -14.30
C LYS A 985 -41.00 -22.38 -14.64
N GLU A 986 -40.47 -22.53 -15.86
CA GLU A 986 -40.77 -21.62 -16.98
C GLU A 986 -40.28 -22.19 -18.31
N LYS A 987 -41.10 -21.98 -19.33
CA LYS A 987 -40.86 -22.35 -20.73
C LYS A 987 -39.99 -21.27 -21.35
N GLU A 988 -39.04 -21.63 -22.20
CA GLU A 988 -38.88 -20.96 -23.51
C GLU A 988 -38.05 -21.79 -24.50
N ASN A 989 -38.39 -21.57 -25.77
CA ASN A 989 -38.12 -22.39 -26.95
C ASN A 989 -36.69 -22.26 -27.49
N TYR A 990 -36.28 -23.25 -28.31
CA TYR A 990 -35.77 -23.16 -29.69
C TYR A 990 -34.79 -24.33 -29.95
N LEU A 991 -35.21 -25.40 -30.62
CA LEU A 991 -35.18 -25.66 -32.08
C LEU A 991 -33.78 -26.04 -32.63
N PHE A 992 -33.78 -27.05 -33.51
CA PHE A 992 -32.66 -27.65 -34.30
C PHE A 992 -31.77 -28.67 -33.58
N GLY A 993 -31.57 -29.91 -34.04
CA GLY A 993 -32.04 -30.62 -35.22
C GLY A 993 -31.31 -31.96 -35.30
N ASP A 994 -32.06 -33.05 -35.48
CA ASP A 994 -31.54 -34.38 -35.80
C ASP A 994 -30.77 -34.37 -37.13
N PHE A 995 -29.67 -35.12 -37.26
CA PHE A 995 -29.31 -35.90 -38.47
C PHE A 995 -27.98 -36.65 -38.30
N PHE A 996 -28.07 -37.98 -38.16
CA PHE A 996 -27.37 -39.06 -38.90
C PHE A 996 -26.96 -40.28 -38.06
N SER A 997 -27.62 -41.40 -38.41
CA SER A 997 -27.16 -42.78 -38.27
C SER A 997 -25.81 -43.02 -38.95
N ASN A 998 -24.94 -43.87 -38.40
CA ASN A 998 -24.65 -45.19 -39.02
C ASN A 998 -23.78 -46.12 -38.15
N LYS A 999 -24.03 -47.42 -38.34
CA LYS A 999 -23.28 -48.57 -37.83
C LYS A 999 -22.06 -48.91 -38.72
N ASN A 1000 -21.05 -49.57 -38.12
CA ASN A 1000 -20.38 -50.82 -38.56
C ASN A 1000 -18.83 -50.84 -38.51
N PHE A 1001 -18.31 -52.07 -38.32
CA PHE A 1001 -16.93 -52.63 -38.42
C PHE A 1001 -15.99 -52.37 -37.24
N ALA A 1002 -15.53 -53.35 -36.43
CA ALA A 1002 -14.95 -54.70 -36.59
C ALA A 1002 -13.42 -54.73 -36.87
N ASP A 1003 -12.72 -55.42 -35.96
CA ASP A 1003 -11.44 -56.16 -36.00
C ASP A 1003 -10.13 -55.54 -36.55
N HIS A 1004 -9.07 -55.53 -35.73
CA HIS A 1004 -7.90 -56.45 -35.83
C HIS A 1004 -6.59 -55.93 -35.17
N ASN A 1005 -5.83 -56.91 -34.64
CA ASN A 1005 -4.36 -57.07 -34.60
C ASN A 1005 -3.49 -56.14 -33.73
N THR A 1006 -2.73 -56.65 -32.74
CA THR A 1006 -1.53 -57.54 -32.70
C THR A 1006 -0.17 -56.86 -33.01
N ASN A 1007 0.81 -57.21 -32.17
CA ASN A 1007 2.27 -57.29 -32.39
C ASN A 1007 3.13 -56.02 -32.48
N ASN A 1008 4.00 -55.80 -31.48
CA ASN A 1008 5.46 -56.09 -31.49
C ASN A 1008 6.13 -55.41 -30.26
N LEU A 1009 7.03 -55.97 -29.45
CA LEU A 1009 8.22 -56.84 -29.58
C LEU A 1009 9.55 -56.05 -29.57
N PHE A 1010 10.45 -56.42 -28.63
CA PHE A 1010 11.89 -56.12 -28.46
C PHE A 1010 12.29 -54.69 -27.98
N THR A 1011 13.34 -54.47 -27.16
CA THR A 1011 14.63 -55.16 -26.96
C THR A 1011 15.19 -55.08 -25.53
N TYR A 1012 15.96 -56.11 -25.17
CA TYR A 1012 16.99 -56.16 -24.12
C TYR A 1012 18.30 -55.53 -24.66
N GLU A 1013 19.03 -54.78 -23.84
CA GLU A 1013 20.47 -54.59 -24.04
C GLU A 1013 21.18 -54.48 -22.68
N GLN A 1014 22.18 -55.34 -22.50
CA GLN A 1014 23.11 -55.40 -21.36
C GLN A 1014 24.30 -54.46 -21.60
N LEU A 1015 24.94 -54.01 -20.52
CA LEU A 1015 26.41 -53.93 -20.29
C LEU A 1015 26.65 -53.07 -19.01
N SER A 1016 27.06 -53.71 -17.90
CA SER A 1016 28.40 -53.65 -17.31
C SER A 1016 28.85 -52.25 -16.83
N ASP A 1017 28.98 -52.06 -15.51
CA ASP A 1017 30.32 -52.00 -14.91
C ASP A 1017 30.36 -51.94 -13.38
N ASN A 1018 31.49 -52.43 -12.88
CA ASN A 1018 31.94 -52.60 -11.51
C ASN A 1018 32.01 -51.29 -10.71
N ASN A 1019 31.67 -51.32 -9.41
CA ASN A 1019 32.65 -50.95 -8.39
C ASN A 1019 32.30 -51.44 -6.98
N VAL A 1020 33.33 -52.04 -6.39
CA VAL A 1020 33.53 -52.45 -5.01
C VAL A 1020 33.47 -51.24 -4.08
N ILE A 1021 32.89 -51.35 -2.87
CA ILE A 1021 33.40 -50.76 -1.61
C ILE A 1021 32.65 -51.35 -0.38
N SER A 1022 33.43 -52.13 0.37
CA SER A 1022 33.46 -52.42 1.81
C SER A 1022 32.21 -52.33 2.70
N LYS A 1023 31.90 -53.50 3.29
CA LYS A 1023 31.31 -53.67 4.62
C LYS A 1023 32.23 -53.10 5.71
N GLN A 1024 31.70 -52.31 6.64
CA GLN A 1024 32.27 -52.13 7.97
C GLN A 1024 31.15 -52.22 9.04
N GLN A 1025 31.29 -53.24 9.88
CA GLN A 1025 30.59 -53.45 11.14
C GLN A 1025 31.24 -52.59 12.22
N ILE A 1026 30.47 -51.86 13.05
CA ILE A 1026 30.85 -51.43 14.41
C ILE A 1026 29.57 -51.41 15.30
N PRO A 1027 29.64 -51.75 16.61
CA PRO A 1027 28.57 -52.46 17.33
C PRO A 1027 27.74 -51.60 18.30
N LEU A 1028 26.58 -52.14 18.68
CA LEU A 1028 25.76 -51.72 19.82
C LEU A 1028 26.58 -51.76 21.14
N LYS A 1029 26.52 -50.66 21.90
CA LYS A 1029 26.74 -50.68 23.36
C LYS A 1029 25.47 -50.25 24.08
N GLN A 1030 24.94 -51.19 24.86
CA GLN A 1030 23.98 -50.96 25.93
C GLN A 1030 24.68 -50.23 27.09
N GLN A 1031 24.05 -49.22 27.66
CA GLN A 1031 24.31 -48.82 29.05
C GLN A 1031 22.99 -48.54 29.76
N THR A 1032 22.68 -49.47 30.66
CA THR A 1032 21.77 -49.35 31.78
C THR A 1032 22.29 -48.34 32.79
N ASN A 1033 21.43 -47.49 33.35
CA ASN A 1033 21.60 -46.97 34.71
C ASN A 1033 20.24 -46.77 35.37
N GLN A 1034 20.00 -47.63 36.38
CA GLN A 1034 18.97 -47.53 37.41
C GLN A 1034 19.42 -46.54 38.50
N TYR A 1035 18.47 -45.87 39.17
CA TYR A 1035 18.19 -45.90 40.64
C TYR A 1035 17.38 -44.66 41.13
N PRO A 1036 16.77 -44.65 42.35
CA PRO A 1036 15.31 -44.54 42.51
C PRO A 1036 14.85 -43.46 43.53
N PHE A 1037 13.53 -43.38 43.82
CA PHE A 1037 12.86 -43.18 45.15
C PHE A 1037 11.40 -42.67 44.92
N THR A 1038 10.38 -43.52 45.07
CA THR A 1038 9.40 -43.69 46.20
C THR A 1038 8.30 -42.64 46.41
N VAL A 1039 7.07 -43.11 46.15
CA VAL A 1039 5.83 -43.14 46.98
C VAL A 1039 5.44 -41.93 47.84
N GLY A 1040 4.22 -41.43 47.59
CA GLY A 1040 3.37 -40.72 48.54
C GLY A 1040 1.89 -40.90 48.19
N LEU A 1041 1.22 -41.82 48.90
CA LEU A 1041 -0.22 -42.12 48.89
C LEU A 1041 -1.06 -40.99 49.51
N MET A 1042 -2.30 -40.80 49.03
CA MET A 1042 -3.55 -40.64 49.81
C MET A 1042 -4.73 -40.54 48.80
N SER A 1043 -5.52 -41.61 48.62
CA SER A 1043 -6.88 -41.83 49.19
C SER A 1043 -7.83 -40.65 48.95
N GLY A 1044 -8.86 -40.74 48.11
CA GLY A 1044 -10.09 -41.55 48.28
C GLY A 1044 -11.22 -40.60 48.70
N ILE A 1045 -12.43 -40.56 48.14
CA ILE A 1045 -13.53 -41.53 48.28
C ILE A 1045 -14.81 -40.86 47.71
N HIS A 1046 -15.65 -41.68 47.03
CA HIS A 1046 -17.10 -41.57 46.70
C HIS A 1046 -17.58 -40.43 45.76
N GLY A 1047 -18.48 -40.65 44.79
CA GLY A 1047 -19.35 -41.79 44.50
C GLY A 1047 -20.81 -41.33 44.36
N SER A 1048 -21.48 -41.86 43.33
CA SER A 1048 -22.93 -41.91 43.03
C SER A 1048 -23.67 -40.66 42.51
N ASP A 1049 -23.97 -40.70 41.21
CA ASP A 1049 -25.30 -40.85 40.58
C ASP A 1049 -26.53 -40.15 41.21
N PHE A 1050 -27.33 -39.42 40.42
CA PHE A 1050 -28.56 -39.95 39.78
C PHE A 1050 -29.32 -38.84 39.00
N GLU A 1051 -30.25 -39.32 38.19
CA GLU A 1051 -31.02 -38.77 37.07
C GLU A 1051 -31.95 -37.54 37.22
N GLN A 1052 -32.20 -36.92 36.05
CA GLN A 1052 -33.46 -36.40 35.47
C GLN A 1052 -34.38 -35.46 36.28
N HIS A 1053 -34.79 -34.34 35.65
CA HIS A 1053 -36.19 -34.12 35.24
C HIS A 1053 -36.39 -32.84 34.38
N LYS A 1054 -37.21 -32.99 33.33
CA LYS A 1054 -37.82 -31.96 32.46
C LYS A 1054 -38.80 -31.06 33.21
N SER A 1055 -39.02 -29.82 32.74
CA SER A 1055 -40.31 -29.09 32.52
C SER A 1055 -40.01 -27.63 32.12
N LYS A 1056 -40.27 -27.12 30.91
CA LYS A 1056 -41.52 -26.62 30.27
C LYS A 1056 -42.23 -25.43 30.95
N ALA A 1057 -42.53 -24.44 30.10
CA ALA A 1057 -43.55 -23.36 30.19
C ALA A 1057 -43.12 -22.10 30.97
N LYS A 1058 -43.51 -20.86 30.66
CA LYS A 1058 -44.33 -20.24 29.58
C LYS A 1058 -44.14 -18.71 29.69
N GLU A 1059 -44.52 -18.01 28.63
CA GLU A 1059 -44.66 -16.56 28.43
C GLU A 1059 -45.30 -15.78 29.59
N GLU A 1060 -44.95 -14.49 29.75
CA GLU A 1060 -45.95 -13.40 29.66
C GLU A 1060 -45.32 -11.99 29.56
N LYS A 1061 -46.11 -11.11 28.93
CA LYS A 1061 -45.78 -9.79 28.36
C LYS A 1061 -46.28 -8.65 29.27
N SER A 1062 -45.44 -7.60 29.44
CA SER A 1062 -45.80 -6.16 29.37
C SER A 1062 -46.72 -5.54 30.46
N PRO A 1063 -47.05 -4.22 30.45
CA PRO A 1063 -46.23 -2.98 30.46
C PRO A 1063 -46.72 -1.94 31.54
N ILE A 1064 -46.19 -0.70 31.47
CA ILE A 1064 -46.83 0.63 31.80
C ILE A 1064 -46.13 1.45 32.90
N ASP A 1065 -45.30 2.41 32.45
CA ASP A 1065 -45.51 3.88 32.49
C ASP A 1065 -46.04 4.65 33.72
N GLN A 1066 -45.37 5.79 33.98
CA GLN A 1066 -45.88 7.16 34.22
C GLN A 1066 -45.67 7.92 35.57
N PHE A 1067 -45.30 9.20 35.39
CA PHE A 1067 -45.41 10.43 36.23
C PHE A 1067 -44.52 10.61 37.48
N SER A 1068 -44.35 11.82 38.04
CA SER A 1068 -43.71 13.08 37.61
C SER A 1068 -43.50 13.96 38.87
N ALA A 1069 -42.55 14.90 38.80
CA ALA A 1069 -42.52 16.24 39.42
C ALA A 1069 -42.52 16.51 40.96
N HIS A 1070 -41.55 17.38 41.32
CA HIS A 1070 -41.58 18.54 42.27
C HIS A 1070 -40.92 18.50 43.68
N LYS A 1071 -39.78 19.22 43.75
CA LYS A 1071 -39.39 20.34 44.66
C LYS A 1071 -39.56 20.19 46.19
N THR A 1072 -38.47 20.19 46.98
CA THR A 1072 -37.93 21.31 47.83
C THR A 1072 -36.86 20.87 48.87
N PHE A 1073 -35.85 21.73 49.02
CA PHE A 1073 -34.75 21.99 49.99
C PHE A 1073 -34.77 21.48 51.47
N PRO A 1074 -33.65 21.60 52.24
CA PRO A 1074 -32.80 20.48 52.64
C PRO A 1074 -32.81 20.16 54.14
N SER A 1075 -32.44 18.94 54.50
CA SER A 1075 -32.08 18.58 55.88
C SER A 1075 -30.73 17.89 55.92
N PHE A 1076 -29.83 18.50 56.70
CA PHE A 1076 -28.55 17.97 57.16
C PHE A 1076 -28.68 16.56 57.76
N SER A 1077 -27.54 15.85 57.81
CA SER A 1077 -27.25 14.62 58.58
C SER A 1077 -27.50 13.27 57.89
N LYS A 1078 -26.49 12.78 57.16
CA LYS A 1078 -25.77 11.50 57.38
C LYS A 1078 -25.05 11.07 56.09
N GLN A 1079 -23.74 11.30 56.03
CA GLN A 1079 -22.85 10.61 55.10
C GLN A 1079 -21.72 9.96 55.90
N PHE A 1080 -21.84 8.66 56.13
CA PHE A 1080 -20.74 7.74 56.38
C PHE A 1080 -21.21 6.34 55.94
N SER A 1081 -21.19 6.08 54.61
CA SER A 1081 -21.20 4.72 54.02
C SER A 1081 -21.20 4.73 52.47
N SER A 1082 -20.43 5.61 51.81
CA SER A 1082 -20.42 5.69 50.33
C SER A 1082 -19.26 4.93 49.66
N THR A 1083 -18.26 4.49 50.42
CA THR A 1083 -17.07 3.81 49.87
C THR A 1083 -17.27 2.32 49.62
N GLU A 1084 -18.13 1.62 50.36
CA GLU A 1084 -18.41 0.18 50.14
C GLU A 1084 -19.39 -0.10 49.00
N ILE A 1085 -20.29 0.84 48.70
CA ILE A 1085 -21.26 0.66 47.61
C ILE A 1085 -20.59 0.87 46.25
N HIS A 1086 -19.62 1.78 46.13
CA HIS A 1086 -18.89 2.02 44.88
C HIS A 1086 -17.94 0.89 44.48
N THR A 1087 -17.31 0.21 45.45
CA THR A 1087 -16.46 -0.94 45.16
C THR A 1087 -17.28 -2.16 44.71
N GLN A 1088 -18.44 -2.41 45.33
CA GLN A 1088 -19.35 -3.49 44.90
C GLN A 1088 -19.95 -3.27 43.50
N THR A 1089 -20.32 -2.03 43.15
CA THR A 1089 -20.81 -1.73 41.80
C THR A 1089 -19.73 -1.86 40.74
N ASN A 1090 -18.48 -1.50 41.05
CA ASN A 1090 -17.37 -1.66 40.11
C ASN A 1090 -17.01 -3.13 39.89
N THR A 1091 -17.05 -3.97 40.93
CA THR A 1091 -16.85 -5.42 40.76
C THR A 1091 -17.98 -6.09 39.97
N LYS A 1092 -19.24 -5.68 40.17
CA LYS A 1092 -20.37 -6.21 39.37
C LYS A 1092 -20.28 -5.79 37.91
N ASN A 1093 -19.87 -4.56 37.63
CA ASN A 1093 -19.67 -4.09 36.25
C ASN A 1093 -18.50 -4.79 35.56
N ALA A 1094 -17.40 -5.08 36.28
CA ALA A 1094 -16.29 -5.87 35.77
C ALA A 1094 -16.71 -7.31 35.44
N GLN A 1095 -17.48 -7.96 36.33
CA GLN A 1095 -18.02 -9.31 36.10
C GLN A 1095 -19.01 -9.35 34.92
N LEU A 1096 -19.85 -8.33 34.76
CA LEU A 1096 -20.74 -8.19 33.61
C LEU A 1096 -19.98 -7.99 32.29
N SER A 1097 -18.88 -7.25 32.32
CA SER A 1097 -18.00 -7.07 31.16
C SER A 1097 -17.35 -8.39 30.75
N GLN A 1098 -16.81 -9.14 31.72
CA GLN A 1098 -16.22 -10.47 31.47
C GLN A 1098 -17.26 -11.47 30.92
N MET A 1099 -18.50 -11.46 31.44
CA MET A 1099 -19.55 -12.33 30.89
C MET A 1099 -19.97 -11.97 29.46
N ARG A 1100 -19.92 -10.67 29.10
CA ARG A 1100 -20.20 -10.24 27.71
C ARG A 1100 -19.08 -10.67 26.77
N GLU A 1101 -17.83 -10.57 27.20
CA GLU A 1101 -16.66 -11.01 26.44
C GLU A 1101 -16.68 -12.53 26.22
N VAL A 1102 -17.00 -13.32 27.24
CA VAL A 1102 -17.15 -14.78 27.11
C VAL A 1102 -18.30 -15.16 26.17
N ARG A 1103 -19.43 -14.41 26.19
CA ARG A 1103 -20.52 -14.64 25.21
C ARG A 1103 -20.10 -14.31 23.79
N PHE A 1104 -19.38 -13.21 23.60
CA PHE A 1104 -18.87 -12.81 22.30
C PHE A 1104 -17.92 -13.87 21.73
N LEU A 1105 -16.96 -14.35 22.53
CA LEU A 1105 -16.04 -15.41 22.13
C LEU A 1105 -16.75 -16.74 21.81
N ASN A 1106 -17.83 -17.07 22.54
CA ASN A 1106 -18.62 -18.26 22.25
C ASN A 1106 -19.44 -18.13 20.95
N GLU A 1107 -19.98 -16.94 20.65
CA GLU A 1107 -20.65 -16.69 19.36
C GLU A 1107 -19.66 -16.71 18.19
N GLU A 1108 -18.45 -16.19 18.39
CA GLU A 1108 -17.40 -16.20 17.38
C GLU A 1108 -16.89 -17.62 17.10
N ASN A 1109 -16.67 -18.43 18.15
CA ASN A 1109 -16.34 -19.84 18.00
C ASN A 1109 -17.45 -20.63 17.30
N LYS A 1110 -18.73 -20.30 17.57
CA LYS A 1110 -19.86 -20.94 16.88
C LYS A 1110 -19.85 -20.60 15.38
N ARG A 1111 -19.65 -19.33 15.02
CA ARG A 1111 -19.53 -18.90 13.62
C ARG A 1111 -18.34 -19.58 12.92
N LEU A 1112 -17.22 -19.76 13.62
CA LEU A 1112 -16.05 -20.45 13.08
C LEU A 1112 -16.36 -21.92 12.79
N MET A 1113 -17.07 -22.61 13.69
CA MET A 1113 -17.48 -24.00 13.49
C MET A 1113 -18.47 -24.13 12.33
N ASP A 1114 -19.43 -23.22 12.19
CA ASP A 1114 -20.37 -23.21 11.06
C ASP A 1114 -19.63 -23.04 9.71
N VAL A 1115 -18.58 -22.21 9.66
CA VAL A 1115 -17.73 -22.04 8.46
C VAL A 1115 -16.87 -23.27 8.18
N ILE A 1116 -16.34 -23.92 9.21
CA ILE A 1116 -15.58 -25.18 9.08
C ILE A 1116 -16.49 -26.30 8.53
N GLU A 1117 -17.73 -26.37 9.02
CA GLU A 1117 -18.69 -27.37 8.56
C GLU A 1117 -19.16 -27.11 7.13
N GLN A 1118 -19.38 -25.84 6.76
CA GLN A 1118 -19.67 -25.44 5.38
C GLN A 1118 -18.52 -25.78 4.43
N THR A 1119 -17.27 -25.44 4.79
CA THR A 1119 -16.09 -25.74 3.98
C THR A 1119 -15.82 -27.24 3.86
N LYS A 1120 -16.09 -28.02 4.91
CA LYS A 1120 -16.06 -29.49 4.84
C LYS A 1120 -17.10 -30.02 3.84
N ASN A 1121 -18.33 -29.52 3.89
CA ASN A 1121 -19.38 -29.93 2.95
C ASN A 1121 -19.04 -29.56 1.51
N ASP A 1122 -18.46 -28.38 1.28
CA ASP A 1122 -18.02 -27.94 -0.05
C ASP A 1122 -16.85 -28.80 -0.58
N LEU A 1123 -15.92 -29.20 0.30
CA LEU A 1123 -14.83 -30.14 -0.03
C LEU A 1123 -15.35 -31.55 -0.34
N GLU A 1124 -16.30 -32.06 0.44
CA GLU A 1124 -16.93 -33.36 0.17
C GLU A 1124 -17.69 -33.35 -1.16
N ARG A 1125 -18.32 -32.21 -1.53
CA ARG A 1125 -18.97 -32.02 -2.82
C ARG A 1125 -17.96 -32.00 -3.97
N TYR A 1126 -16.84 -31.29 -3.79
CA TYR A 1126 -15.77 -31.19 -4.80
C TYR A 1126 -14.99 -32.49 -5.02
N ILE A 1127 -14.89 -33.36 -4.00
CA ILE A 1127 -14.28 -34.69 -4.13
C ILE A 1127 -15.25 -35.71 -4.77
N GLY A 1128 -16.56 -35.45 -4.68
CA GLY A 1128 -17.60 -36.29 -5.28
C GLY A 1128 -17.88 -36.01 -6.77
N GLU A 1129 -17.60 -34.80 -7.24
CA GLU A 1129 -17.59 -34.41 -8.67
C GLU A 1129 -16.29 -34.83 -9.36
#